data_AF-A0A6J8A5X3-F1
#
_entry.id   AF-A0A6J8A5X3-F1
#
_cell.length_a   1.000
_cell.length_b   1.000
_cell.length_c   1.000
_cell.angle_alpha   90.00
_cell.angle_beta   90.00
_cell.angle_gamma   90.00
#
_symmetry.space_group_name_H-M   'P 1'
#
loop_
_entity.id
_entity.type
_entity.pdbx_description
1 polymer ?
#
loop_
_entity_poly.entity_id
_entity_poly.type
_entity_poly.pdbx_seq_one_letter_code
_entity_poly.pdbx_strand_id
1 'polypeptide(L)'
;MSQLLGTIPTFSQLRGKPNDDWIDRMSHVYTTVILIIFTVAVSSGQFFKVPIQCWHPAEFKSSMISYTSYNCWVKNTYYIPMYDEIPPNITIRQDAEITYYQWVPLILLFMALLFKLPNVVWRIFSGGSGLNLDKIVFLAEQSQLGSPDDRKESIKSIAVFIDKWLEATKERNWSVLNRTKQQFSRYLFFFCNKKAGRYLVTLYLFVKVLYALNAIGQLFLLNAFLATRFNFYGFEFLENLYSKKPWKESPRFPRVTLCDFQIRLLQNELRYTVQCVLPINLFNEKIFFFIWFWLIFIATLAVFNLFVWFYIAVLKAVKIQYCKKYLQINNELHTSFDKKLCVKFAEYYMRDDGVFMLRLVAKNSTEMVVSDLVKELWVMYKNKQSTKKNDDAKELIPEKYTNNFDEMSELLGFVPKISKLRGKPNDDWIDRMSHVYTTVVLIIFTVAVSSGQFFKDPIQCWHPAEFKDSMESYTKYHCWVKNTYYVPMYDEIPENISERQDAEITYYQWVPLILLFMAFLFKLPNVVWRIFNGGSGLNLDKIVHFAEQSQLGSPDDRDKSVKSLANFMDKWLDSNVERNWNVINRTKQQISRYFCFFCNKKAGKYLVALYLFVKVLYVLNAIGQIFILNAFLSTKFSFYGFEFLENLNSDRPWRESPRFPRVTLCDFQIRQLQNVQRFTVQCVLPINLFNEKIFIFIWFWLIFIAILAVYNLFMWIYLVMLNVNKTQYCKKYLKINNALHTSFDKKLCAKFAENYMRDDGVFVLRVIAKNSTDLVVTDLVKELWELYKNKQSTRKNDDAKELEPVANGDDDDIKKPLNNEYS
;
A
#
# COMPACT_ATOMS: atom_id res chain seq x y z
N MET A 1 -9.90 -4.19 28.19
CA MET A 1 -9.80 -4.42 26.72
C MET A 1 -9.89 -3.11 25.94
N SER A 2 -10.96 -2.30 26.09
CA SER A 2 -11.11 -0.98 25.44
C SER A 2 -9.87 -0.07 25.53
N GLN A 3 -9.33 0.17 26.73
CA GLN A 3 -8.10 0.95 26.94
C GLN A 3 -6.86 0.39 26.21
N LEU A 4 -6.82 -0.93 25.99
CA LEU A 4 -5.69 -1.64 25.37
C LEU A 4 -5.84 -1.73 23.84
N LEU A 5 -7.04 -1.49 23.31
CA LEU A 5 -7.31 -1.25 21.89
C LEU A 5 -7.16 0.24 21.53
N GLY A 6 -7.30 1.15 22.49
CA GLY A 6 -7.08 2.59 22.33
C GLY A 6 -5.64 3.00 22.01
N THR A 7 -4.68 2.08 22.17
CA THR A 7 -3.27 2.27 21.77
C THR A 7 -2.97 1.80 20.34
N ILE A 8 -3.94 1.17 19.64
CA ILE A 8 -3.79 0.85 18.22
C ILE A 8 -3.73 2.16 17.43
N PRO A 9 -2.70 2.40 16.59
CA PRO A 9 -2.51 3.68 15.94
C PRO A 9 -3.69 4.01 15.01
N THR A 10 -4.24 5.22 15.16
CA THR A 10 -5.38 5.69 14.39
C THR A 10 -5.08 5.74 12.89
N PHE A 11 -6.11 5.72 12.04
CA PHE A 11 -5.92 5.67 10.57
C PHE A 11 -5.12 6.88 10.00
N SER A 12 -5.09 8.00 10.73
CA SER A 12 -4.20 9.14 10.44
C SER A 12 -2.73 8.84 10.76
N GLN A 13 -2.44 8.16 11.87
CA GLN A 13 -1.09 7.70 12.24
C GLN A 13 -0.60 6.58 11.30
N LEU A 14 -1.50 5.69 10.87
CA LEU A 14 -1.23 4.65 9.85
C LEU A 14 -0.88 5.21 8.45
N ARG A 15 -1.18 6.48 8.19
CA ARG A 15 -0.79 7.16 6.93
C ARG A 15 0.73 7.42 6.86
N GLY A 16 1.41 7.37 8.00
CA GLY A 16 2.77 7.87 8.23
C GLY A 16 2.85 9.41 8.13
N LYS A 17 4.02 9.99 8.41
CA LYS A 17 4.22 11.43 8.14
C LYS A 17 4.48 11.66 6.65
N PRO A 18 4.19 12.85 6.10
CA PRO A 18 4.44 13.14 4.69
C PRO A 18 5.89 12.88 4.26
N ASN A 19 6.87 13.24 5.09
CA ASN A 19 8.29 13.04 4.81
C ASN A 19 8.77 11.57 4.85
N ASP A 20 7.93 10.60 5.20
CA ASP A 20 8.28 9.18 5.16
C ASP A 20 8.05 8.59 3.74
N ASP A 21 9.04 7.86 3.19
CA ASP A 21 8.87 7.15 1.91
C ASP A 21 7.77 6.08 2.00
N TRP A 22 7.23 5.61 0.86
CA TRP A 22 6.21 4.58 0.90
C TRP A 22 6.78 3.24 1.41
N ILE A 23 7.96 2.83 0.94
CA ILE A 23 8.67 1.64 1.43
C ILE A 23 9.08 1.80 2.90
N ASP A 24 9.52 2.99 3.31
CA ASP A 24 9.88 3.25 4.71
C ASP A 24 8.66 3.11 5.63
N ARG A 25 7.47 3.54 5.18
CA ARG A 25 6.20 3.33 5.89
C ARG A 25 5.78 1.86 5.94
N MET A 26 6.00 1.08 4.89
CA MET A 26 5.79 -0.37 4.96
C MET A 26 6.68 -1.01 6.04
N SER A 27 7.95 -0.60 6.11
CA SER A 27 8.91 -1.07 7.11
C SER A 27 8.52 -0.66 8.54
N HIS A 28 8.28 0.61 8.83
CA HIS A 28 8.18 1.10 10.22
C HIS A 28 6.75 1.40 10.73
N VAL A 29 5.74 1.34 9.85
CA VAL A 29 4.33 1.51 10.21
C VAL A 29 3.61 0.18 10.05
N TYR A 30 3.56 -0.37 8.83
CA TYR A 30 2.74 -1.56 8.56
C TYR A 30 3.33 -2.81 9.21
N THR A 31 4.64 -3.06 9.09
CA THR A 31 5.26 -4.23 9.72
C THR A 31 5.15 -4.17 11.25
N THR A 32 5.42 -3.02 11.87
CA THR A 32 5.23 -2.80 13.31
C THR A 32 3.78 -3.06 13.75
N VAL A 33 2.78 -2.60 12.98
CA VAL A 33 1.36 -2.83 13.31
C VAL A 33 0.92 -4.28 13.10
N ILE A 34 1.40 -4.94 12.05
CA ILE A 34 1.18 -6.37 11.80
C ILE A 34 1.73 -7.20 12.97
N LEU A 35 2.96 -6.92 13.42
CA LEU A 35 3.59 -7.61 14.54
C LEU A 35 2.87 -7.35 15.87
N ILE A 36 2.37 -6.13 16.10
CA ILE A 36 1.52 -5.82 17.27
C ILE A 36 0.18 -6.57 17.20
N ILE A 37 -0.46 -6.66 16.03
CA ILE A 37 -1.70 -7.42 15.85
C ILE A 37 -1.47 -8.90 16.16
N PHE A 38 -0.39 -9.51 15.66
CA PHE A 38 -0.04 -10.89 16.00
C PHE A 38 0.32 -11.06 17.48
N THR A 39 1.02 -10.10 18.08
CA THR A 39 1.32 -10.10 19.53
C THR A 39 0.02 -10.13 20.35
N VAL A 40 -0.96 -9.30 20.01
CA VAL A 40 -2.27 -9.25 20.66
C VAL A 40 -3.08 -10.53 20.41
N ALA A 41 -3.02 -11.08 19.19
CA ALA A 41 -3.71 -12.33 18.85
C ALA A 41 -3.19 -13.53 19.67
N VAL A 42 -1.86 -13.72 19.72
CA VAL A 42 -1.23 -14.80 20.51
C VAL A 42 -1.43 -14.59 22.01
N SER A 43 -1.44 -13.34 22.50
CA SER A 43 -1.66 -13.03 23.92
C SER A 43 -3.13 -13.08 24.35
N SER A 44 -4.08 -13.22 23.44
CA SER A 44 -5.52 -13.13 23.77
C SER A 44 -6.07 -14.48 24.23
N GLY A 45 -6.29 -14.60 25.54
CA GLY A 45 -7.01 -15.72 26.16
C GLY A 45 -8.46 -15.91 25.67
N GLN A 46 -8.98 -15.06 24.79
CA GLN A 46 -10.25 -15.32 24.08
C GLN A 46 -10.12 -16.41 23.01
N PHE A 47 -8.92 -16.66 22.48
CA PHE A 47 -8.64 -17.82 21.60
C PHE A 47 -8.23 -19.07 22.39
N PHE A 48 -7.73 -18.89 23.62
CA PHE A 48 -7.18 -19.96 24.45
C PHE A 48 -7.77 -19.91 25.87
N LYS A 49 -8.82 -20.71 26.13
CA LYS A 49 -9.35 -20.90 27.50
C LYS A 49 -8.27 -21.40 28.47
N VAL A 50 -7.39 -22.26 27.97
CA VAL A 50 -6.21 -22.81 28.66
C VAL A 50 -5.10 -22.98 27.60
N PRO A 51 -3.84 -22.61 27.85
CA PRO A 51 -2.79 -22.61 26.82
C PRO A 51 -2.19 -23.98 26.51
N ILE A 52 -2.29 -24.94 27.44
CA ILE A 52 -1.85 -26.34 27.31
C ILE A 52 -2.88 -27.27 27.97
N GLN A 53 -3.08 -28.45 27.42
CA GLN A 53 -4.01 -29.46 27.96
C GLN A 53 -3.36 -30.85 27.89
N CYS A 54 -3.29 -31.57 29.01
CA CYS A 54 -2.54 -32.82 29.10
C CYS A 54 -3.44 -34.04 29.40
N TRP A 55 -3.03 -35.20 28.89
CA TRP A 55 -3.58 -36.50 29.25
C TRP A 55 -3.04 -36.91 30.62
N HIS A 56 -3.91 -36.95 31.62
CA HIS A 56 -3.54 -37.22 33.01
C HIS A 56 -3.88 -38.66 33.40
N PRO A 57 -3.12 -39.32 34.30
CA PRO A 57 -3.52 -40.58 34.90
C PRO A 57 -4.89 -40.48 35.58
N ALA A 58 -5.73 -41.50 35.44
CA ALA A 58 -7.11 -41.51 35.96
C ALA A 58 -7.22 -41.36 37.49
N GLU A 59 -6.13 -41.63 38.22
CA GLU A 59 -6.03 -41.47 39.68
C GLU A 59 -6.01 -39.99 40.13
N PHE A 60 -5.64 -39.06 39.25
CA PHE A 60 -5.36 -37.68 39.64
C PHE A 60 -6.65 -36.89 39.95
N LYS A 61 -6.62 -36.17 41.07
CA LYS A 61 -7.70 -35.24 41.48
C LYS A 61 -7.57 -33.90 40.72
N SER A 62 -8.65 -33.12 40.66
CA SER A 62 -8.72 -31.86 39.88
C SER A 62 -7.64 -30.83 40.26
N SER A 63 -7.20 -30.81 41.52
CA SER A 63 -6.07 -29.99 41.99
C SER A 63 -4.71 -30.48 41.47
N MET A 64 -4.50 -31.80 41.39
CA MET A 64 -3.31 -32.41 40.79
C MET A 64 -3.27 -32.12 39.28
N ILE A 65 -4.37 -32.35 38.57
CA ILE A 65 -4.56 -32.03 37.13
C ILE A 65 -4.24 -30.56 36.84
N SER A 66 -4.70 -29.65 37.71
CA SER A 66 -4.39 -28.22 37.59
C SER A 66 -2.90 -27.95 37.81
N TYR A 67 -2.31 -28.49 38.88
CA TYR A 67 -0.88 -28.34 39.18
C TYR A 67 0.01 -28.86 38.04
N THR A 68 -0.26 -30.05 37.51
CA THR A 68 0.52 -30.63 36.40
C THR A 68 0.35 -29.85 35.12
N SER A 69 -0.85 -29.37 34.80
CA SER A 69 -1.07 -28.51 33.63
C SER A 69 -0.28 -27.19 33.72
N TYR A 70 -0.21 -26.57 34.91
CA TYR A 70 0.63 -25.38 35.12
C TYR A 70 2.14 -25.71 35.13
N ASN A 71 2.55 -26.85 35.71
CA ASN A 71 3.94 -27.30 35.73
C ASN A 71 4.45 -27.54 34.29
N CYS A 72 3.65 -28.21 33.45
CA CYS A 72 3.92 -28.42 32.02
C CYS A 72 3.75 -27.17 31.14
N TRP A 73 3.15 -26.08 31.64
CA TRP A 73 3.16 -24.80 30.95
C TRP A 73 4.42 -23.98 31.26
N VAL A 74 4.86 -24.00 32.53
CA VAL A 74 5.98 -23.21 33.04
C VAL A 74 7.32 -23.87 32.72
N LYS A 75 7.42 -25.20 32.84
CA LYS A 75 8.50 -25.96 32.24
C LYS A 75 8.34 -26.02 30.71
N ASN A 76 9.45 -26.29 30.05
CA ASN A 76 9.46 -26.65 28.64
C ASN A 76 8.81 -28.03 28.45
N THR A 77 8.21 -28.26 27.28
CA THR A 77 7.81 -29.59 26.82
C THR A 77 8.69 -30.02 25.65
N TYR A 78 8.88 -31.33 25.46
CA TYR A 78 9.76 -31.86 24.42
C TYR A 78 8.95 -32.62 23.36
N TYR A 79 9.48 -32.70 22.12
CA TYR A 79 8.81 -33.40 21.02
C TYR A 79 9.58 -34.63 20.57
N ILE A 80 8.86 -35.74 20.41
CA ILE A 80 9.36 -36.99 19.85
C ILE A 80 8.29 -37.49 18.85
N PRO A 81 8.68 -37.92 17.63
CA PRO A 81 7.75 -38.52 16.68
C PRO A 81 7.04 -39.75 17.26
N MET A 82 5.76 -39.94 16.90
CA MET A 82 4.92 -40.96 17.53
C MET A 82 5.31 -42.42 17.21
N TYR A 83 6.27 -42.61 16.30
CA TYR A 83 6.88 -43.90 15.94
C TYR A 83 8.16 -44.19 16.74
N ASP A 84 8.86 -43.17 17.23
CA ASP A 84 10.17 -43.30 17.87
C ASP A 84 9.98 -43.50 19.39
N GLU A 85 10.67 -44.47 20.01
CA GLU A 85 10.57 -44.69 21.46
C GLU A 85 11.03 -43.47 22.28
N ILE A 86 10.52 -43.33 23.51
CA ILE A 86 10.96 -42.24 24.41
C ILE A 86 12.34 -42.62 24.98
N PRO A 87 13.42 -41.86 24.73
CA PRO A 87 14.75 -42.20 25.23
C PRO A 87 14.76 -42.36 26.75
N PRO A 88 15.42 -43.39 27.31
CA PRO A 88 15.57 -43.54 28.75
C PRO A 88 16.53 -42.49 29.34
N ASN A 89 17.47 -41.98 28.55
CA ASN A 89 18.36 -40.91 28.96
C ASN A 89 17.64 -39.55 28.91
N ILE A 90 17.63 -38.84 30.04
CA ILE A 90 16.99 -37.54 30.23
C ILE A 90 17.65 -36.46 29.37
N THR A 91 18.98 -36.48 29.17
CA THR A 91 19.65 -35.40 28.40
C THR A 91 19.15 -35.33 26.96
N ILE A 92 18.84 -36.48 26.35
CA ILE A 92 18.29 -36.56 24.98
C ILE A 92 16.87 -35.98 24.92
N ARG A 93 16.10 -36.04 26.02
CA ARG A 93 14.79 -35.37 26.13
C ARG A 93 14.97 -33.86 26.26
N GLN A 94 15.99 -33.42 27.00
CA GLN A 94 16.32 -32.00 27.19
C GLN A 94 16.82 -31.34 25.90
N ASP A 95 17.62 -32.04 25.10
CA ASP A 95 18.04 -31.58 23.76
C ASP A 95 16.86 -31.43 22.77
N ALA A 96 15.72 -32.08 23.07
CA ALA A 96 14.47 -31.99 22.32
C ALA A 96 13.43 -31.04 22.95
N GLU A 97 13.79 -30.26 23.97
CA GLU A 97 12.90 -29.30 24.63
C GLU A 97 12.53 -28.12 23.72
N ILE A 98 11.28 -27.69 23.85
CA ILE A 98 10.68 -26.60 23.10
C ILE A 98 10.37 -25.47 24.07
N THR A 99 11.10 -24.39 23.93
CA THR A 99 11.03 -23.23 24.84
C THR A 99 10.29 -22.04 24.20
N TYR A 100 10.30 -21.94 22.86
CA TYR A 100 9.94 -20.71 22.15
C TYR A 100 8.50 -20.24 22.39
N TYR A 101 7.55 -21.16 22.62
CA TYR A 101 6.10 -20.82 22.62
C TYR A 101 5.72 -19.85 23.74
N GLN A 102 6.40 -19.89 24.88
CA GLN A 102 6.22 -18.94 25.99
C GLN A 102 6.62 -17.51 25.59
N TRP A 103 7.62 -17.38 24.71
CA TRP A 103 8.30 -16.12 24.39
C TRP A 103 7.79 -15.45 23.09
N VAL A 104 6.88 -16.10 22.34
CA VAL A 104 6.36 -15.58 21.06
C VAL A 104 5.80 -14.16 21.16
N PRO A 105 4.98 -13.77 22.17
CA PRO A 105 4.52 -12.38 22.29
C PRO A 105 5.65 -11.38 22.49
N LEU A 106 6.67 -11.74 23.25
CA LEU A 106 7.79 -10.87 23.60
C LEU A 106 8.74 -10.68 22.41
N ILE A 107 9.04 -11.74 21.65
CA ILE A 107 9.89 -11.61 20.45
C ILE A 107 9.16 -10.80 19.37
N LEU A 108 7.86 -11.00 19.14
CA LEU A 108 7.09 -10.22 18.15
C LEU A 108 7.05 -8.72 18.50
N LEU A 109 6.92 -8.39 19.79
CA LEU A 109 7.01 -7.00 20.26
C LEU A 109 8.43 -6.41 20.08
N PHE A 110 9.48 -7.18 20.38
CA PHE A 110 10.86 -6.76 20.17
C PHE A 110 11.19 -6.52 18.68
N MET A 111 10.74 -7.40 17.79
CA MET A 111 10.81 -7.21 16.34
C MET A 111 10.10 -5.91 15.92
N ALA A 112 8.91 -5.62 16.47
CA ALA A 112 8.14 -4.43 16.15
C ALA A 112 8.85 -3.12 16.56
N LEU A 113 9.54 -3.13 17.71
CA LEU A 113 10.40 -2.04 18.18
C LEU A 113 11.61 -1.82 17.26
N LEU A 114 12.29 -2.90 16.86
CA LEU A 114 13.43 -2.82 15.94
C LEU A 114 13.03 -2.28 14.55
N PHE A 115 11.87 -2.66 14.02
CA PHE A 115 11.32 -2.06 12.80
C PHE A 115 11.00 -0.56 12.94
N LYS A 116 10.71 -0.08 14.15
CA LYS A 116 10.46 1.34 14.43
C LYS A 116 11.76 2.17 14.54
N LEU A 117 12.87 1.54 14.93
CA LEU A 117 14.14 2.21 15.25
C LEU A 117 14.70 3.13 14.14
N PRO A 118 14.75 2.75 12.84
CA PRO A 118 15.32 3.64 11.81
C PRO A 118 14.49 4.92 11.60
N ASN A 119 13.17 4.88 11.86
CA ASN A 119 12.32 6.08 11.83
C ASN A 119 12.58 7.01 13.04
N VAL A 120 12.90 6.44 14.19
CA VAL A 120 13.32 7.21 15.38
C VAL A 120 14.67 7.90 15.11
N VAL A 121 15.65 7.18 14.55
CA VAL A 121 16.94 7.74 14.12
C VAL A 121 16.74 8.89 13.12
N TRP A 122 15.91 8.71 12.08
CA TRP A 122 15.60 9.79 11.13
C TRP A 122 15.03 11.03 11.82
N ARG A 123 14.06 10.87 12.74
CA ARG A 123 13.39 11.99 13.41
C ARG A 123 14.33 12.75 14.36
N ILE A 124 15.18 12.05 15.11
CA ILE A 124 16.13 12.68 16.04
C ILE A 124 17.18 13.50 15.26
N PHE A 125 17.80 12.90 14.24
CA PHE A 125 18.92 13.55 13.55
C PHE A 125 18.50 14.52 12.43
N SER A 126 17.31 14.38 11.82
CA SER A 126 16.88 15.31 10.75
C SER A 126 16.70 16.75 11.23
N GLY A 127 16.29 16.97 12.48
CA GLY A 127 16.26 18.29 13.12
C GLY A 127 17.65 18.96 13.18
N GLY A 128 18.73 18.18 13.20
CA GLY A 128 20.11 18.66 13.13
C GLY A 128 20.46 19.41 11.84
N SER A 129 19.62 19.38 10.82
CA SER A 129 19.75 20.17 9.58
C SER A 129 19.40 21.66 9.73
N GLY A 130 18.78 22.05 10.86
CA GLY A 130 18.20 23.38 11.04
C GLY A 130 16.91 23.62 10.25
N LEU A 131 16.31 22.56 9.67
CA LEU A 131 15.15 22.65 8.78
C LEU A 131 13.98 21.81 9.31
N ASN A 132 12.82 22.46 9.56
CA ASN A 132 11.59 21.75 9.91
C ASN A 132 10.91 21.22 8.63
N LEU A 133 11.34 20.03 8.20
CA LEU A 133 10.82 19.34 7.01
C LEU A 133 9.31 19.09 7.07
N ASP A 134 8.78 18.73 8.24
CA ASP A 134 7.34 18.50 8.44
C ASP A 134 6.53 19.75 8.08
N LYS A 135 6.96 20.93 8.58
CA LYS A 135 6.26 22.21 8.33
C LYS A 135 6.31 22.61 6.85
N ILE A 136 7.45 22.43 6.17
CA ILE A 136 7.56 22.76 4.72
C ILE A 136 6.62 21.88 3.90
N VAL A 137 6.64 20.56 4.13
CA VAL A 137 5.83 19.62 3.36
C VAL A 137 4.34 19.81 3.66
N PHE A 138 3.97 20.14 4.90
CA PHE A 138 2.60 20.50 5.27
C PHE A 138 2.11 21.78 4.57
N LEU A 139 2.90 22.86 4.58
CA LEU A 139 2.56 24.11 3.88
C LEU A 139 2.45 23.89 2.36
N ALA A 140 3.34 23.08 1.77
CA ALA A 140 3.28 22.69 0.36
C ALA A 140 2.13 21.70 0.04
N GLU A 141 1.53 21.04 1.05
CA GLU A 141 0.27 20.32 0.91
C GLU A 141 -0.94 21.28 0.96
N GLN A 142 -0.97 22.20 1.92
CA GLN A 142 -2.04 23.18 2.09
C GLN A 142 -2.16 24.15 0.90
N SER A 143 -1.04 24.59 0.30
CA SER A 143 -1.03 25.52 -0.84
C SER A 143 -1.71 24.98 -2.11
N GLN A 144 -2.17 23.73 -2.11
CA GLN A 144 -2.98 23.14 -3.19
C GLN A 144 -4.48 23.39 -3.05
N LEU A 145 -4.93 23.90 -1.89
CA LEU A 145 -6.35 24.02 -1.52
C LEU A 145 -6.84 25.48 -1.42
N GLY A 146 -5.93 26.46 -1.40
CA GLY A 146 -6.27 27.89 -1.40
C GLY A 146 -6.65 28.42 -2.78
N SER A 147 -7.06 29.69 -2.84
CA SER A 147 -7.35 30.40 -4.09
C SER A 147 -6.08 30.58 -4.96
N PRO A 148 -6.20 31.06 -6.22
CA PRO A 148 -5.06 31.25 -7.11
C PRO A 148 -3.94 32.09 -6.50
N ASP A 149 -4.32 33.14 -5.79
CA ASP A 149 -3.44 34.15 -5.23
C ASP A 149 -2.91 33.71 -3.86
N ASP A 150 -3.75 33.16 -2.96
CA ASP A 150 -3.29 32.56 -1.70
C ASP A 150 -2.22 31.48 -1.95
N ARG A 151 -2.41 30.67 -3.00
CA ARG A 151 -1.44 29.65 -3.44
C ARG A 151 -0.13 30.30 -3.89
N LYS A 152 -0.19 31.40 -4.65
CA LYS A 152 0.98 32.11 -5.16
C LYS A 152 1.78 32.73 -4.01
N GLU A 153 1.10 33.35 -3.04
CA GLU A 153 1.73 33.90 -1.84
C GLU A 153 2.29 32.80 -0.93
N SER A 154 1.55 31.70 -0.74
CA SER A 154 2.02 30.53 0.01
C SER A 154 3.30 29.94 -0.58
N ILE A 155 3.34 29.75 -1.91
CA ILE A 155 4.51 29.22 -2.61
C ILE A 155 5.68 30.21 -2.54
N LYS A 156 5.44 31.52 -2.68
CA LYS A 156 6.46 32.57 -2.52
C LYS A 156 7.03 32.60 -1.09
N SER A 157 6.19 32.44 -0.07
CA SER A 157 6.61 32.34 1.34
C SER A 157 7.48 31.10 1.59
N ILE A 158 7.08 29.94 1.05
CA ILE A 158 7.87 28.69 1.09
C ILE A 158 9.22 28.87 0.36
N ALA A 159 9.23 29.53 -0.81
CA ALA A 159 10.45 29.82 -1.57
C ALA A 159 11.44 30.70 -0.78
N VAL A 160 10.96 31.78 -0.16
CA VAL A 160 11.78 32.68 0.68
C VAL A 160 12.35 31.95 1.89
N PHE A 161 11.59 31.04 2.52
CA PHE A 161 12.09 30.23 3.63
C PHE A 161 13.21 29.26 3.19
N ILE A 162 13.05 28.60 2.03
CA ILE A 162 14.05 27.70 1.46
C ILE A 162 15.32 28.46 1.05
N ASP A 163 15.18 29.62 0.41
CA ASP A 163 16.29 30.49 0.01
C ASP A 163 17.13 30.93 1.23
N LYS A 164 16.49 31.45 2.28
CA LYS A 164 17.18 31.83 3.53
C LYS A 164 17.94 30.67 4.16
N TRP A 165 17.40 29.44 4.13
CA TRP A 165 18.10 28.26 4.63
C TRP A 165 19.24 27.79 3.70
N LEU A 166 19.07 27.89 2.37
CA LEU A 166 20.13 27.62 1.39
C LEU A 166 21.31 28.61 1.51
N GLU A 167 21.08 29.81 2.02
CA GLU A 167 22.15 30.79 2.31
C GLU A 167 22.75 30.60 3.71
N ALA A 168 21.94 30.35 4.75
CA ALA A 168 22.46 30.06 6.09
C ALA A 168 23.38 28.83 6.16
N THR A 169 23.21 27.88 5.23
CA THR A 169 24.03 26.65 5.13
C THR A 169 25.25 26.77 4.20
N LYS A 170 25.65 27.99 3.80
CA LYS A 170 26.71 28.27 2.81
C LYS A 170 27.90 28.98 3.48
N GLU A 171 29.13 28.48 3.30
CA GLU A 171 30.32 29.16 3.84
C GLU A 171 30.60 30.49 3.13
N ARG A 172 30.87 31.53 3.93
CA ARG A 172 31.09 32.92 3.46
C ARG A 172 32.58 33.25 3.25
N ASN A 173 33.49 32.64 4.01
CA ASN A 173 34.95 32.86 3.92
C ASN A 173 35.65 31.65 3.30
N TRP A 174 36.53 31.88 2.32
CA TRP A 174 37.16 30.82 1.51
C TRP A 174 38.70 30.95 1.49
N SER A 175 39.36 30.45 2.54
CA SER A 175 40.82 30.37 2.59
C SER A 175 41.36 29.26 1.68
N VAL A 176 42.52 29.50 1.05
CA VAL A 176 43.12 28.59 0.05
C VAL A 176 43.34 27.19 0.63
N LEU A 177 43.71 27.09 1.91
CA LEU A 177 43.96 25.84 2.63
C LEU A 177 42.73 24.90 2.69
N ASN A 178 41.50 25.42 2.56
CA ASN A 178 40.29 24.59 2.50
C ASN A 178 40.02 23.98 1.11
N ARG A 179 40.70 24.41 0.03
CA ARG A 179 40.50 23.84 -1.32
C ARG A 179 40.88 22.36 -1.37
N THR A 180 41.99 21.97 -0.76
CA THR A 180 42.49 20.57 -0.74
C THR A 180 41.59 19.68 0.12
N LYS A 181 41.23 20.11 1.34
CA LYS A 181 40.22 19.44 2.18
C LYS A 181 38.88 19.28 1.45
N GLN A 182 38.43 20.28 0.68
CA GLN A 182 37.20 20.18 -0.10
C GLN A 182 37.33 19.28 -1.34
N GLN A 183 38.52 19.15 -1.96
CA GLN A 183 38.75 18.17 -3.03
C GLN A 183 38.72 16.72 -2.51
N PHE A 184 39.35 16.43 -1.36
CA PHE A 184 39.22 15.11 -0.71
C PHE A 184 37.77 14.83 -0.27
N SER A 185 37.09 15.80 0.36
CA SER A 185 35.68 15.71 0.73
C SER A 185 34.71 15.62 -0.47
N ARG A 186 35.15 15.89 -1.70
CA ARG A 186 34.36 15.67 -2.92
C ARG A 186 34.36 14.20 -3.37
N TYR A 187 35.40 13.44 -3.05
CA TYR A 187 35.46 11.99 -3.29
C TYR A 187 34.73 11.19 -2.20
N LEU A 188 34.85 11.55 -0.92
CA LEU A 188 34.11 10.90 0.16
C LEU A 188 32.69 11.46 0.30
N PHE A 189 31.77 10.97 -0.53
CA PHE A 189 30.35 11.32 -0.53
C PHE A 189 29.63 11.03 0.81
N PHE A 190 30.10 10.05 1.58
CA PHE A 190 29.44 9.51 2.77
C PHE A 190 29.59 10.32 4.07
N PHE A 191 30.31 11.44 4.09
CA PHE A 191 30.47 12.26 5.31
C PHE A 191 29.39 13.35 5.43
N CYS A 192 28.69 13.36 6.57
CA CYS A 192 27.60 14.29 6.92
C CYS A 192 28.06 15.76 7.11
N ASN A 193 28.45 16.43 6.02
CA ASN A 193 28.93 17.81 6.05
C ASN A 193 27.80 18.81 5.80
N LYS A 194 27.30 19.45 6.88
CA LYS A 194 26.27 20.51 6.82
C LYS A 194 26.66 21.66 5.88
N LYS A 195 27.94 22.07 5.91
CA LYS A 195 28.46 23.19 5.12
C LYS A 195 28.54 22.89 3.62
N ALA A 196 28.67 21.61 3.26
CA ALA A 196 28.61 21.16 1.87
C ALA A 196 27.19 21.14 1.30
N GLY A 197 26.13 21.22 2.13
CA GLY A 197 24.74 21.03 1.69
C GLY A 197 24.46 19.59 1.27
N ARG A 198 24.92 18.62 2.09
CA ARG A 198 24.79 17.16 1.91
C ARG A 198 24.26 16.41 3.15
N TYR A 199 23.98 17.13 4.23
CA TYR A 199 23.68 16.53 5.54
C TYR A 199 22.38 15.72 5.52
N LEU A 200 21.31 16.25 4.91
CA LEU A 200 20.03 15.56 4.81
C LEU A 200 20.13 14.34 3.90
N VAL A 201 20.80 14.45 2.75
CA VAL A 201 20.99 13.33 1.81
C VAL A 201 21.79 12.19 2.44
N THR A 202 22.91 12.49 3.09
CA THR A 202 23.77 11.46 3.70
C THR A 202 23.09 10.80 4.91
N LEU A 203 22.42 11.58 5.77
CA LEU A 203 21.62 11.03 6.88
C LEU A 203 20.49 10.12 6.37
N TYR A 204 19.82 10.52 5.30
CA TYR A 204 18.71 9.76 4.73
C TYR A 204 19.20 8.43 4.12
N LEU A 205 20.34 8.43 3.43
CA LEU A 205 20.97 7.18 2.95
C LEU A 205 21.38 6.25 4.09
N PHE A 206 21.93 6.79 5.19
CA PHE A 206 22.24 6.00 6.39
C PHE A 206 20.98 5.32 6.96
N VAL A 207 19.85 6.04 7.02
CA VAL A 207 18.55 5.46 7.42
C VAL A 207 18.07 4.37 6.45
N LYS A 208 18.32 4.47 5.14
CA LYS A 208 18.03 3.39 4.18
C LYS A 208 18.87 2.13 4.44
N VAL A 209 20.15 2.30 4.79
CA VAL A 209 21.02 1.18 5.19
C VAL A 209 20.49 0.52 6.47
N LEU A 210 20.09 1.30 7.48
CA LEU A 210 19.47 0.76 8.69
C LEU A 210 18.17 -0.01 8.41
N TYR A 211 17.32 0.45 7.49
CA TYR A 211 16.13 -0.31 7.09
C TYR A 211 16.45 -1.65 6.43
N ALA A 212 17.40 -1.67 5.50
CA ALA A 212 17.80 -2.90 4.80
C ALA A 212 18.49 -3.89 5.76
N LEU A 213 19.43 -3.42 6.60
CA LEU A 213 20.10 -4.26 7.60
C LEU A 213 19.13 -4.80 8.65
N ASN A 214 18.17 -3.99 9.13
CA ASN A 214 17.14 -4.50 10.02
C ASN A 214 16.30 -5.57 9.33
N ALA A 215 15.73 -5.30 8.15
CA ALA A 215 14.85 -6.26 7.48
C ALA A 215 15.51 -7.63 7.22
N ILE A 216 16.81 -7.65 6.92
CA ILE A 216 17.61 -8.88 6.80
C ILE A 216 17.90 -9.50 8.17
N GLY A 217 18.33 -8.70 9.16
CA GLY A 217 18.65 -9.17 10.51
C GLY A 217 17.48 -9.82 11.25
N GLN A 218 16.24 -9.42 10.94
CA GLN A 218 15.02 -10.00 11.49
C GLN A 218 14.82 -11.49 11.11
N LEU A 219 15.29 -11.90 9.92
CA LEU A 219 15.27 -13.31 9.50
C LEU A 219 16.27 -14.14 10.33
N PHE A 220 17.49 -13.64 10.49
CA PHE A 220 18.52 -14.27 11.34
C PHE A 220 18.11 -14.33 12.82
N LEU A 221 17.43 -13.29 13.33
CA LEU A 221 16.87 -13.25 14.69
C LEU A 221 15.82 -14.36 14.88
N LEU A 222 14.92 -14.59 13.91
CA LEU A 222 13.96 -15.69 13.98
C LEU A 222 14.61 -17.07 13.82
N ASN A 223 15.65 -17.19 12.99
CA ASN A 223 16.44 -18.41 12.85
C ASN A 223 17.20 -18.77 14.13
N ALA A 224 17.63 -17.78 14.92
CA ALA A 224 18.20 -18.01 16.25
C ALA A 224 17.10 -18.35 17.29
N PHE A 225 16.01 -17.59 17.32
CA PHE A 225 14.92 -17.74 18.30
C PHE A 225 14.19 -19.09 18.19
N LEU A 226 13.94 -19.60 16.98
CA LEU A 226 13.26 -20.87 16.76
C LEU A 226 14.22 -22.08 16.74
N ALA A 227 15.50 -21.91 17.07
CA ALA A 227 16.55 -22.93 17.07
C ALA A 227 16.63 -23.82 15.80
N THR A 228 16.13 -23.31 14.66
CA THR A 228 15.90 -24.10 13.44
C THR A 228 16.23 -23.29 12.19
N ARG A 229 16.32 -23.94 11.02
CA ARG A 229 16.64 -23.34 9.71
C ARG A 229 15.51 -22.45 9.14
N PHE A 230 14.93 -21.58 9.96
CA PHE A 230 13.81 -20.70 9.61
C PHE A 230 14.05 -19.87 8.35
N ASN A 231 15.30 -19.50 8.05
CA ASN A 231 15.67 -18.82 6.80
C ASN A 231 15.17 -19.54 5.54
N PHE A 232 14.99 -20.87 5.57
CA PHE A 232 14.53 -21.67 4.44
C PHE A 232 13.04 -22.07 4.50
N TYR A 233 12.29 -21.66 5.51
CA TYR A 233 10.93 -22.15 5.79
C TYR A 233 9.95 -22.05 4.61
N GLY A 234 9.93 -20.91 3.92
CA GLY A 234 9.07 -20.75 2.74
C GLY A 234 9.53 -21.53 1.52
N PHE A 235 10.81 -21.92 1.42
CA PHE A 235 11.30 -22.79 0.35
C PHE A 235 10.97 -24.26 0.62
N GLU A 236 11.18 -24.74 1.85
CA GLU A 236 10.73 -26.07 2.32
C GLU A 236 9.21 -26.25 2.05
N PHE A 237 8.42 -25.20 2.26
CA PHE A 237 6.99 -25.16 1.96
C PHE A 237 6.69 -25.25 0.44
N LEU A 238 7.35 -24.42 -0.38
CA LEU A 238 7.11 -24.37 -1.82
C LEU A 238 7.51 -25.69 -2.50
N GLU A 239 8.56 -26.35 -2.02
CA GLU A 239 8.98 -27.69 -2.45
C GLU A 239 7.93 -28.76 -2.11
N ASN A 240 7.39 -28.76 -0.90
CA ASN A 240 6.33 -29.70 -0.50
C ASN A 240 5.03 -29.48 -1.30
N LEU A 241 4.67 -28.22 -1.58
CA LEU A 241 3.52 -27.84 -2.41
C LEU A 241 3.71 -28.31 -3.87
N TYR A 242 4.90 -28.10 -4.45
CA TYR A 242 5.26 -28.59 -5.78
C TYR A 242 5.23 -30.13 -5.84
N SER A 243 5.71 -30.80 -4.77
CA SER A 243 5.73 -32.26 -4.63
C SER A 243 4.37 -32.89 -4.36
N LYS A 244 3.29 -32.10 -4.19
CA LYS A 244 1.94 -32.56 -3.81
C LYS A 244 1.89 -33.47 -2.57
N LYS A 245 2.85 -33.34 -1.65
CA LYS A 245 2.86 -34.17 -0.43
C LYS A 245 1.71 -33.75 0.50
N PRO A 246 1.00 -34.70 1.15
CA PRO A 246 -0.03 -34.35 2.14
C PRO A 246 0.61 -33.58 3.30
N TRP A 247 -0.16 -32.70 3.92
CA TRP A 247 0.31 -31.72 4.92
C TRP A 247 0.53 -32.37 6.30
N LYS A 248 1.56 -33.21 6.39
CA LYS A 248 2.01 -33.80 7.65
C LYS A 248 2.51 -32.70 8.61
N GLU A 249 2.31 -32.91 9.91
CA GLU A 249 2.60 -31.93 10.95
C GLU A 249 4.07 -31.48 10.91
N SER A 250 4.31 -30.18 10.98
CA SER A 250 5.68 -29.65 10.98
C SER A 250 6.36 -29.95 12.31
N PRO A 251 7.51 -30.64 12.35
CA PRO A 251 8.25 -30.89 13.58
C PRO A 251 8.82 -29.60 14.22
N ARG A 252 8.74 -28.45 13.51
CA ARG A 252 9.11 -27.12 14.01
C ARG A 252 8.02 -26.47 14.88
N PHE A 253 6.76 -26.87 14.72
CA PHE A 253 5.62 -26.36 15.48
C PHE A 253 4.70 -27.51 15.93
N PRO A 254 5.21 -28.48 16.73
CA PRO A 254 4.45 -29.65 17.09
C PRO A 254 3.24 -29.28 17.96
N ARG A 255 2.10 -29.88 17.60
CA ARG A 255 0.79 -29.64 18.22
C ARG A 255 0.56 -30.52 19.45
N VAL A 256 1.30 -31.62 19.55
CA VAL A 256 1.34 -32.56 20.66
C VAL A 256 2.80 -32.70 21.11
N THR A 257 3.06 -32.61 22.41
CA THR A 257 4.38 -32.74 23.04
C THR A 257 4.32 -33.64 24.27
N LEU A 258 5.47 -34.00 24.83
CA LEU A 258 5.60 -34.71 26.09
C LEU A 258 6.10 -33.75 27.19
N CYS A 259 5.64 -33.96 28.42
CA CYS A 259 6.04 -33.23 29.60
C CYS A 259 6.52 -34.19 30.69
N ASP A 260 7.75 -34.01 31.17
CA ASP A 260 8.31 -34.73 32.30
C ASP A 260 8.22 -33.89 33.58
N PHE A 261 7.48 -34.38 34.58
CA PHE A 261 7.45 -33.79 35.90
C PHE A 261 7.73 -34.83 36.99
N GLN A 262 8.17 -34.34 38.15
CA GLN A 262 8.49 -35.16 39.30
C GLN A 262 7.84 -34.59 40.55
N ILE A 263 7.27 -35.46 41.36
CA ILE A 263 6.62 -35.15 42.64
C ILE A 263 7.41 -35.84 43.73
N ARG A 264 7.79 -35.10 44.77
CA ARG A 264 8.46 -35.64 45.95
C ARG A 264 7.43 -35.93 47.04
N LEU A 265 7.33 -37.19 47.42
CA LEU A 265 6.43 -37.70 48.46
C LEU A 265 7.29 -38.43 49.50
N LEU A 266 7.47 -37.79 50.66
CA LEU A 266 8.43 -38.22 51.67
C LEU A 266 9.85 -38.35 51.07
N GLN A 267 10.45 -39.53 51.10
CA GLN A 267 11.77 -39.81 50.51
C GLN A 267 11.72 -40.24 49.03
N ASN A 268 10.52 -40.50 48.48
CA ASN A 268 10.37 -41.02 47.12
C ASN A 268 10.16 -39.88 46.10
N GLU A 269 10.92 -39.91 45.00
CA GLU A 269 10.72 -39.03 43.84
C GLU A 269 9.97 -39.79 42.74
N LEU A 270 8.65 -39.60 42.65
CA LEU A 270 7.84 -40.18 41.58
C LEU A 270 7.97 -39.31 40.32
N ARG A 271 8.31 -39.94 39.20
CA ARG A 271 8.45 -39.28 37.89
C ARG A 271 7.33 -39.72 36.96
N TYR A 272 6.74 -38.76 36.26
CA TYR A 272 5.64 -38.95 35.33
C TYR A 272 5.94 -38.24 34.01
N THR A 273 5.73 -38.96 32.91
CA THR A 273 5.67 -38.39 31.56
C THR A 273 4.19 -38.29 31.17
N VAL A 274 3.71 -37.11 30.79
CA VAL A 274 2.35 -36.90 30.27
C VAL A 274 2.36 -36.30 28.87
N GLN A 275 1.37 -36.67 28.06
CA GLN A 275 1.21 -36.21 26.69
C GLN A 275 0.29 -34.98 26.68
N CYS A 276 0.72 -33.88 26.05
CA CYS A 276 0.03 -32.58 26.08
C CYS A 276 -0.24 -32.01 24.69
N VAL A 277 -1.40 -31.39 24.50
CA VAL A 277 -1.75 -30.59 23.31
C VAL A 277 -1.39 -29.12 23.57
N LEU A 278 -0.76 -28.47 22.59
CA LEU A 278 -0.45 -27.03 22.59
C LEU A 278 -1.23 -26.32 21.47
N PRO A 279 -2.50 -25.89 21.70
CA PRO A 279 -3.29 -25.18 20.70
C PRO A 279 -2.62 -23.88 20.19
N ILE A 280 -1.77 -23.25 21.00
CA ILE A 280 -0.99 -22.07 20.62
C ILE A 280 -0.08 -22.34 19.40
N ASN A 281 0.46 -23.55 19.26
CA ASN A 281 1.38 -23.88 18.16
C ASN A 281 0.71 -23.91 16.79
N LEU A 282 -0.59 -24.21 16.72
CA LEU A 282 -1.38 -24.09 15.49
C LEU A 282 -1.35 -22.66 14.94
N PHE A 283 -1.48 -21.66 15.81
CA PHE A 283 -1.43 -20.25 15.42
C PHE A 283 0.01 -19.78 15.15
N ASN A 284 0.97 -20.18 15.99
CA ASN A 284 2.39 -19.87 15.78
C ASN A 284 2.86 -20.33 14.39
N GLU A 285 2.53 -21.56 13.98
CA GLU A 285 2.86 -22.14 12.67
C GLU A 285 2.44 -21.20 11.51
N LYS A 286 1.21 -20.67 11.56
CA LYS A 286 0.66 -19.80 10.50
C LYS A 286 1.17 -18.35 10.59
N ILE A 287 1.36 -17.83 11.79
CA ILE A 287 1.88 -16.48 12.04
C ILE A 287 3.33 -16.39 11.55
N PHE A 288 4.21 -17.33 11.96
CA PHE A 288 5.59 -17.36 11.50
C PHE A 288 5.71 -17.66 10.00
N PHE A 289 4.79 -18.46 9.43
CA PHE A 289 4.69 -18.66 7.99
C PHE A 289 4.42 -17.34 7.23
N PHE A 290 3.40 -16.58 7.64
CA PHE A 290 3.12 -15.26 7.04
C PHE A 290 4.30 -14.29 7.23
N ILE A 291 4.89 -14.25 8.43
CA ILE A 291 6.01 -13.36 8.76
C ILE A 291 7.22 -13.66 7.87
N TRP A 292 7.52 -14.93 7.55
CA TRP A 292 8.63 -15.27 6.64
C TRP A 292 8.49 -14.58 5.28
N PHE A 293 7.34 -14.73 4.61
CA PHE A 293 7.07 -14.11 3.31
C PHE A 293 7.06 -12.58 3.40
N TRP A 294 6.49 -12.02 4.47
CA TRP A 294 6.46 -10.58 4.68
C TRP A 294 7.87 -9.99 4.89
N LEU A 295 8.73 -10.65 5.67
CA LEU A 295 10.11 -10.22 5.89
C LEU A 295 10.94 -10.26 4.61
N ILE A 296 10.84 -11.33 3.81
CA ILE A 296 11.51 -11.43 2.50
C ILE A 296 11.04 -10.31 1.55
N PHE A 297 9.74 -10.01 1.52
CA PHE A 297 9.18 -8.93 0.71
C PHE A 297 9.64 -7.54 1.17
N ILE A 298 9.68 -7.27 2.49
CA ILE A 298 10.18 -6.00 3.01
C ILE A 298 11.70 -5.86 2.81
N ALA A 299 12.48 -6.93 2.98
CA ALA A 299 13.92 -6.92 2.75
C ALA A 299 14.27 -6.62 1.29
N THR A 300 13.61 -7.29 0.33
CA THR A 300 13.83 -7.05 -1.11
C THR A 300 13.43 -5.63 -1.52
N LEU A 301 12.29 -5.11 -1.04
CA LEU A 301 11.90 -3.70 -1.26
C LEU A 301 12.87 -2.70 -0.61
N ALA A 302 13.36 -2.95 0.61
CA ALA A 302 14.28 -2.06 1.30
C ALA A 302 15.65 -1.98 0.59
N VAL A 303 16.19 -3.12 0.16
CA VAL A 303 17.43 -3.20 -0.62
C VAL A 303 17.27 -2.50 -1.97
N PHE A 304 16.18 -2.72 -2.69
CA PHE A 304 15.89 -2.00 -3.94
C PHE A 304 15.78 -0.49 -3.73
N ASN A 305 15.10 -0.04 -2.65
CA ASN A 305 14.97 1.39 -2.35
C ASN A 305 16.32 2.03 -1.99
N LEU A 306 17.20 1.31 -1.29
CA LEU A 306 18.57 1.74 -1.00
C LEU A 306 19.35 1.99 -2.29
N PHE A 307 19.31 1.06 -3.26
CA PHE A 307 19.96 1.26 -4.55
C PHE A 307 19.37 2.42 -5.37
N VAL A 308 18.04 2.57 -5.40
CA VAL A 308 17.37 3.69 -6.08
C VAL A 308 17.77 5.05 -5.48
N TRP A 309 17.80 5.16 -4.15
CA TRP A 309 18.20 6.40 -3.49
C TRP A 309 19.71 6.68 -3.60
N PHE A 310 20.56 5.64 -3.58
CA PHE A 310 22.00 5.78 -3.84
C PHE A 310 22.27 6.32 -5.25
N TYR A 311 21.61 5.75 -6.27
CA TYR A 311 21.64 6.24 -7.66
C TYR A 311 21.19 7.71 -7.78
N ILE A 312 20.09 8.08 -7.12
CA ILE A 312 19.56 9.45 -7.10
C ILE A 312 20.53 10.45 -6.44
N ALA A 313 21.20 10.02 -5.36
CA ALA A 313 22.05 10.88 -4.54
C ALA A 313 23.44 11.12 -5.15
N VAL A 314 24.06 10.08 -5.73
CA VAL A 314 25.44 10.15 -6.25
C VAL A 314 25.51 10.79 -7.64
N LEU A 315 24.51 10.58 -8.51
CA LEU A 315 24.58 11.00 -9.92
C LEU A 315 24.17 12.47 -10.13
N LYS A 316 25.16 13.36 -10.25
CA LYS A 316 24.99 14.79 -10.60
C LYS A 316 24.07 15.03 -11.80
N ALA A 317 24.13 14.19 -12.83
CA ALA A 317 23.28 14.30 -14.01
C ALA A 317 21.79 14.17 -13.67
N VAL A 318 21.42 13.24 -12.78
CA VAL A 318 20.05 13.02 -12.29
C VAL A 318 19.55 14.20 -11.46
N LYS A 319 20.46 14.90 -10.77
CA LYS A 319 20.15 16.16 -10.07
C LYS A 319 19.88 17.31 -11.05
N ILE A 320 20.79 17.57 -11.99
CA ILE A 320 20.67 18.66 -12.96
C ILE A 320 19.43 18.48 -13.85
N GLN A 321 19.16 17.25 -14.31
CA GLN A 321 17.99 16.94 -15.12
C GLN A 321 16.66 17.20 -14.37
N TYR A 322 16.62 17.01 -13.05
CA TYR A 322 15.44 17.25 -12.24
C TYR A 322 15.07 18.74 -12.18
N CYS A 323 16.03 19.63 -11.90
CA CYS A 323 15.80 21.08 -11.95
C CYS A 323 15.43 21.54 -13.36
N LYS A 324 16.13 21.02 -14.38
CA LYS A 324 15.89 21.35 -15.78
C LYS A 324 14.46 21.00 -16.24
N LYS A 325 13.89 19.87 -15.80
CA LYS A 325 12.50 19.47 -16.11
C LYS A 325 11.50 20.60 -15.81
N TYR A 326 11.52 21.10 -14.57
CA TYR A 326 10.54 22.10 -14.11
C TYR A 326 10.76 23.48 -14.75
N LEU A 327 12.02 23.90 -14.92
CA LEU A 327 12.33 25.15 -15.63
C LEU A 327 11.91 25.11 -17.11
N GLN A 328 11.94 23.93 -17.77
CA GLN A 328 11.41 23.77 -19.12
C GLN A 328 9.87 23.83 -19.16
N ILE A 329 9.17 23.27 -18.16
CA ILE A 329 7.70 23.35 -18.06
C ILE A 329 7.22 24.80 -17.92
N ASN A 330 7.96 25.62 -17.18
CA ASN A 330 7.63 27.03 -16.96
C ASN A 330 8.14 27.98 -18.07
N ASN A 331 8.67 27.44 -19.18
CA ASN A 331 9.32 28.18 -20.29
C ASN A 331 10.56 29.04 -19.95
N GLU A 332 11.11 28.98 -18.73
CA GLU A 332 12.23 29.80 -18.20
C GLU A 332 13.61 29.61 -18.89
N LEU A 333 13.68 28.85 -19.98
CA LEU A 333 14.93 28.33 -20.58
C LEU A 333 15.09 28.72 -22.06
N HIS A 334 14.92 30.00 -22.35
CA HIS A 334 15.02 30.57 -23.69
C HIS A 334 16.41 30.38 -24.32
N THR A 335 17.47 30.91 -23.70
CA THR A 335 18.79 31.03 -24.35
C THR A 335 19.75 29.85 -24.08
N SER A 336 20.87 29.82 -24.81
CA SER A 336 22.01 28.94 -24.51
C SER A 336 22.72 29.31 -23.19
N PHE A 337 22.63 30.58 -22.78
CA PHE A 337 23.14 31.07 -21.49
C PHE A 337 22.31 30.54 -20.32
N ASP A 338 20.98 30.61 -20.39
CA ASP A 338 20.08 30.08 -19.34
C ASP A 338 20.32 28.58 -19.11
N LYS A 339 20.60 27.82 -20.19
CA LYS A 339 20.94 26.39 -20.13
C LYS A 339 22.26 26.12 -19.39
N LYS A 340 23.25 27.01 -19.48
CA LYS A 340 24.50 26.97 -18.67
C LYS A 340 24.27 27.44 -17.23
N LEU A 341 23.42 28.45 -17.03
CA LEU A 341 23.05 29.00 -15.72
C LEU A 341 22.24 27.99 -14.88
N CYS A 342 21.39 27.18 -15.50
CA CYS A 342 20.64 26.08 -14.89
C CYS A 342 21.56 25.05 -14.20
N VAL A 343 22.73 24.76 -14.78
CA VAL A 343 23.74 23.89 -14.14
C VAL A 343 24.29 24.55 -12.87
N LYS A 344 24.65 25.84 -12.94
CA LYS A 344 25.16 26.59 -11.77
C LYS A 344 24.12 26.66 -10.64
N PHE A 345 22.84 26.83 -10.96
CA PHE A 345 21.72 26.77 -10.02
C PHE A 345 21.60 25.41 -9.33
N ALA A 346 21.57 24.32 -10.09
CA ALA A 346 21.43 22.96 -9.55
C ALA A 346 22.67 22.47 -8.77
N GLU A 347 23.87 22.95 -9.11
CA GLU A 347 25.10 22.55 -8.41
C GLU A 347 25.44 23.43 -7.20
N TYR A 348 25.38 24.75 -7.31
CA TYR A 348 25.97 25.68 -6.32
C TYR A 348 24.94 26.42 -5.45
N TYR A 349 23.70 26.58 -5.92
CA TYR A 349 22.62 27.22 -5.15
C TYR A 349 21.79 26.15 -4.44
N MET A 350 21.08 25.31 -5.20
CA MET A 350 20.24 24.23 -4.63
C MET A 350 21.06 23.14 -3.92
N ARG A 351 22.31 22.90 -4.35
CA ARG A 351 23.20 21.84 -3.83
C ARG A 351 22.50 20.48 -3.79
N ASP A 352 22.95 19.54 -2.96
CA ASP A 352 22.40 18.17 -2.93
C ASP A 352 21.16 18.11 -2.02
N ASP A 353 21.24 18.67 -0.80
CA ASP A 353 20.13 18.73 0.16
C ASP A 353 18.90 19.52 -0.33
N GLY A 354 19.09 20.62 -1.09
CA GLY A 354 17.97 21.41 -1.60
C GLY A 354 17.19 20.72 -2.71
N VAL A 355 17.86 19.97 -3.59
CA VAL A 355 17.16 19.13 -4.59
C VAL A 355 16.54 17.89 -3.94
N PHE A 356 17.11 17.37 -2.87
CA PHE A 356 16.47 16.35 -2.03
C PHE A 356 15.19 16.88 -1.37
N MET A 357 15.21 18.08 -0.79
CA MET A 357 14.02 18.73 -0.24
C MET A 357 12.93 18.93 -1.30
N LEU A 358 13.27 19.38 -2.52
CA LEU A 358 12.31 19.47 -3.63
C LEU A 358 11.73 18.10 -4.06
N ARG A 359 12.47 17.00 -3.88
CA ARG A 359 11.97 15.63 -4.10
C ARG A 359 11.08 15.15 -2.96
N LEU A 360 11.36 15.56 -1.72
CA LEU A 360 10.54 15.28 -0.55
C LEU A 360 9.18 15.98 -0.63
N VAL A 361 9.18 17.25 -1.08
CA VAL A 361 7.96 18.00 -1.42
C VAL A 361 7.23 17.29 -2.57
N ALA A 362 7.90 16.94 -3.68
CA ALA A 362 7.29 16.23 -4.82
C ALA A 362 6.66 14.86 -4.50
N LYS A 363 7.05 14.20 -3.40
CA LYS A 363 6.41 12.94 -2.96
C LYS A 363 5.07 13.16 -2.24
N ASN A 364 4.71 14.41 -1.92
CA ASN A 364 3.57 14.77 -1.09
C ASN A 364 2.69 15.87 -1.70
N SER A 365 3.29 16.79 -2.47
CA SER A 365 2.58 17.76 -3.28
C SER A 365 2.31 17.23 -4.69
N THR A 366 1.51 17.98 -5.46
CA THR A 366 1.49 17.78 -6.92
C THR A 366 2.81 18.23 -7.54
N GLU A 367 3.16 17.71 -8.73
CA GLU A 367 4.32 18.18 -9.49
C GLU A 367 4.20 19.66 -9.87
N MET A 368 2.98 20.21 -9.94
CA MET A 368 2.74 21.62 -10.25
C MET A 368 3.23 22.56 -9.13
N VAL A 369 2.99 22.24 -7.86
CA VAL A 369 3.53 23.04 -6.72
C VAL A 369 5.06 23.05 -6.77
N VAL A 370 5.68 21.94 -7.16
CA VAL A 370 7.15 21.86 -7.34
C VAL A 370 7.60 22.68 -8.55
N SER A 371 6.81 22.71 -9.64
CA SER A 371 7.10 23.53 -10.81
C SER A 371 7.08 25.02 -10.46
N ASP A 372 6.01 25.50 -9.82
CA ASP A 372 5.86 26.90 -9.43
C ASP A 372 6.91 27.28 -8.36
N LEU A 373 7.19 26.41 -7.38
CA LEU A 373 8.26 26.62 -6.38
C LEU A 373 9.67 26.70 -6.99
N VAL A 374 9.96 25.88 -8.02
CA VAL A 374 11.24 25.95 -8.75
C VAL A 374 11.35 27.23 -9.59
N LYS A 375 10.23 27.76 -10.11
CA LYS A 375 10.19 29.07 -10.80
C LYS A 375 10.58 30.19 -9.84
N GLU A 376 9.91 30.30 -8.69
CA GLU A 376 10.19 31.36 -7.70
C GLU A 376 11.65 31.30 -7.22
N LEU A 377 12.17 30.12 -6.88
CA LEU A 377 13.58 29.94 -6.47
C LEU A 377 14.58 30.31 -7.58
N TRP A 378 14.22 30.11 -8.86
CA TRP A 378 15.04 30.50 -10.01
C TRP A 378 15.02 32.01 -10.27
N VAL A 379 13.85 32.67 -10.14
CA VAL A 379 13.73 34.13 -10.20
C VAL A 379 14.55 34.78 -9.09
N MET A 380 14.44 34.29 -7.85
CA MET A 380 15.27 34.75 -6.73
C MET A 380 16.77 34.60 -7.01
N TYR A 381 17.19 33.45 -7.55
CA TYR A 381 18.59 33.22 -7.93
C TYR A 381 19.09 34.15 -9.06
N LYS A 382 18.25 34.41 -10.07
CA LYS A 382 18.57 35.31 -11.19
C LYS A 382 18.74 36.75 -10.70
N ASN A 383 17.83 37.22 -9.85
CA ASN A 383 17.89 38.55 -9.22
C ASN A 383 19.13 38.70 -8.32
N LYS A 384 19.54 37.64 -7.60
CA LYS A 384 20.79 37.61 -6.82
C LYS A 384 22.08 37.53 -7.66
N GLN A 385 21.98 37.38 -8.99
CA GLN A 385 23.14 37.54 -9.89
C GLN A 385 23.21 38.93 -10.52
N SER A 386 22.09 39.60 -10.78
CA SER A 386 22.11 40.99 -11.24
C SER A 386 22.54 41.94 -10.13
N THR A 387 22.05 41.79 -8.89
CA THR A 387 22.50 42.62 -7.77
C THR A 387 23.97 42.43 -7.42
N LYS A 388 24.57 41.27 -7.73
CA LYS A 388 25.99 40.99 -7.43
C LYS A 388 27.01 41.77 -8.28
N LYS A 389 26.54 42.72 -9.08
CA LYS A 389 27.35 43.68 -9.84
C LYS A 389 27.41 45.07 -9.19
N ASN A 390 26.55 45.34 -8.20
CA ASN A 390 26.40 46.63 -7.54
C ASN A 390 26.51 46.47 -6.01
N ASP A 391 27.42 47.26 -5.45
CA ASP A 391 27.42 47.85 -4.11
C ASP A 391 27.54 46.96 -2.85
N ASP A 392 28.63 47.17 -2.14
CA ASP A 392 28.84 46.80 -0.74
C ASP A 392 28.06 47.74 0.20
N ALA A 393 26.89 47.32 0.70
CA ALA A 393 26.21 48.04 1.81
C ALA A 393 25.35 47.16 2.74
N LYS A 394 25.74 47.17 4.03
CA LYS A 394 24.99 47.02 5.29
C LYS A 394 23.76 46.08 5.46
N GLU A 395 23.82 45.37 6.59
CA GLU A 395 22.73 44.74 7.36
C GLU A 395 21.88 45.82 8.10
N LEU A 396 20.85 45.60 8.93
CA LEU A 396 20.19 44.49 9.67
C LEU A 396 18.74 45.02 10.06
N ILE A 397 17.75 44.44 10.76
CA ILE A 397 17.52 43.26 11.64
C ILE A 397 16.15 42.58 11.24
N PRO A 398 15.10 42.25 12.06
CA PRO A 398 13.83 41.63 11.57
C PRO A 398 12.53 42.36 12.02
N GLU A 399 11.36 41.75 11.75
CA GLU A 399 10.12 41.94 12.54
C GLU A 399 9.39 40.59 12.78
N LYS A 400 8.45 40.56 13.74
CA LYS A 400 7.93 39.33 14.39
C LYS A 400 6.47 39.50 14.81
N TYR A 401 5.58 38.60 14.39
CA TYR A 401 4.20 38.52 14.87
C TYR A 401 3.79 37.09 15.25
N THR A 402 2.83 36.98 16.17
CA THR A 402 2.47 35.73 16.87
C THR A 402 1.00 35.74 17.28
N ASN A 403 0.33 34.58 17.13
CA ASN A 403 -0.86 34.15 17.88
C ASN A 403 -2.16 34.95 17.60
N ASN A 404 -3.39 34.45 17.80
CA ASN A 404 -3.89 33.13 18.20
C ASN A 404 -5.31 32.92 17.61
N PHE A 405 -5.80 31.67 17.51
CA PHE A 405 -7.21 31.32 17.76
C PHE A 405 -7.34 29.80 17.98
N ASP A 406 -8.33 29.38 18.77
CA ASP A 406 -8.20 28.16 19.60
C ASP A 406 -9.20 27.01 19.29
N GLU A 407 -8.85 25.82 19.82
CA GLU A 407 -9.67 24.66 20.25
C GLU A 407 -10.82 24.10 19.37
N MET A 408 -10.78 22.82 18.93
CA MET A 408 -11.17 21.57 19.65
C MET A 408 -12.72 21.37 19.67
N SER A 409 -13.35 20.26 19.25
CA SER A 409 -12.97 18.83 19.31
C SER A 409 -13.68 17.97 18.22
N GLU A 410 -13.34 16.67 18.11
CA GLU A 410 -14.37 15.61 17.92
C GLU A 410 -13.88 14.25 18.47
N LEU A 411 -14.21 13.94 19.73
CA LEU A 411 -13.89 12.67 20.39
C LEU A 411 -15.05 11.65 20.24
N LEU A 412 -15.24 11.06 19.06
CA LEU A 412 -16.06 9.83 18.88
C LEU A 412 -15.90 9.25 17.46
N GLY A 413 -15.30 8.06 17.33
CA GLY A 413 -14.96 7.52 16.01
C GLY A 413 -14.55 6.05 15.91
N PHE A 414 -14.88 5.20 16.89
CA PHE A 414 -14.53 3.77 16.88
C PHE A 414 -15.55 2.85 16.19
N VAL A 415 -16.61 3.43 15.62
CA VAL A 415 -17.35 2.84 14.50
C VAL A 415 -16.97 3.63 13.25
N PRO A 416 -16.67 3.00 12.10
CA PRO A 416 -16.47 3.74 10.86
C PRO A 416 -17.77 4.48 10.49
N LYS A 417 -17.82 5.81 10.70
CA LYS A 417 -18.95 6.68 10.30
C LYS A 417 -19.39 6.26 8.89
N ILE A 418 -20.66 5.89 8.71
CA ILE A 418 -21.19 5.21 7.50
C ILE A 418 -20.97 6.07 6.23
N SER A 419 -20.79 7.38 6.36
CA SER A 419 -20.30 8.26 5.28
C SER A 419 -18.98 7.81 4.62
N LYS A 420 -18.09 7.12 5.33
CA LYS A 420 -16.86 6.52 4.75
C LYS A 420 -17.12 5.27 3.89
N LEU A 421 -18.29 4.65 4.00
CA LEU A 421 -18.74 3.57 3.11
C LEU A 421 -19.31 4.09 1.78
N ARG A 422 -19.53 5.40 1.63
CA ARG A 422 -20.07 6.04 0.41
C ARG A 422 -19.14 5.89 -0.82
N GLY A 423 -17.91 5.38 -0.64
CA GLY A 423 -16.82 5.39 -1.63
C GLY A 423 -16.21 6.79 -1.80
N LYS A 424 -15.13 6.92 -2.58
CA LYS A 424 -14.68 8.25 -3.00
C LYS A 424 -15.50 8.73 -4.20
N PRO A 425 -15.67 10.05 -4.41
CA PRO A 425 -16.34 10.62 -5.57
C PRO A 425 -15.90 9.96 -6.90
N ASN A 426 -14.58 9.81 -7.06
CA ASN A 426 -13.94 9.27 -8.27
C ASN A 426 -14.11 7.74 -8.49
N ASP A 427 -14.78 7.00 -7.61
CA ASP A 427 -15.07 5.57 -7.81
C ASP A 427 -16.42 5.38 -8.51
N ASP A 428 -16.53 4.48 -9.49
CA ASP A 428 -17.79 4.15 -10.16
C ASP A 428 -18.73 3.36 -9.25
N TRP A 429 -20.05 3.40 -9.44
CA TRP A 429 -20.97 2.72 -8.50
C TRP A 429 -20.78 1.18 -8.46
N ILE A 430 -20.53 0.57 -9.62
CA ILE A 430 -20.19 -0.87 -9.73
C ILE A 430 -18.82 -1.17 -9.10
N ASP A 431 -17.86 -0.24 -9.24
CA ASP A 431 -16.55 -0.39 -8.60
C ASP A 431 -16.69 -0.33 -7.08
N ARG A 432 -17.57 0.54 -6.55
CA ARG A 432 -17.91 0.61 -5.12
C ARG A 432 -18.56 -0.70 -4.66
N MET A 433 -19.51 -1.27 -5.41
CA MET A 433 -20.11 -2.58 -5.12
C MET A 433 -19.04 -3.68 -5.01
N SER A 434 -18.10 -3.68 -5.96
CA SER A 434 -16.99 -4.64 -6.01
C SER A 434 -15.98 -4.48 -4.86
N HIS A 435 -15.54 -3.26 -4.56
CA HIS A 435 -14.38 -3.05 -3.67
C HIS A 435 -14.71 -2.50 -2.27
N VAL A 436 -15.93 -1.99 -2.04
CA VAL A 436 -16.41 -1.53 -0.74
C VAL A 436 -17.40 -2.54 -0.17
N TYR A 437 -18.54 -2.74 -0.82
CA TYR A 437 -19.62 -3.56 -0.26
C TYR A 437 -19.21 -5.03 -0.13
N THR A 438 -18.64 -5.64 -1.17
CA THR A 438 -18.16 -7.03 -1.12
C THR A 438 -17.04 -7.22 -0.06
N THR A 439 -16.10 -6.28 0.03
CA THR A 439 -15.05 -6.27 1.07
C THR A 439 -15.64 -6.21 2.48
N VAL A 440 -16.68 -5.39 2.71
CA VAL A 440 -17.37 -5.27 4.00
C VAL A 440 -18.15 -6.53 4.34
N VAL A 441 -18.88 -7.11 3.37
CA VAL A 441 -19.60 -8.38 3.51
C VAL A 441 -18.66 -9.51 3.91
N LEU A 442 -17.50 -9.64 3.24
CA LEU A 442 -16.48 -10.65 3.57
C LEU A 442 -15.83 -10.41 4.94
N ILE A 443 -15.63 -9.15 5.36
CA ILE A 443 -15.18 -8.83 6.72
C ILE A 443 -16.24 -9.18 7.77
N ILE A 444 -17.53 -8.93 7.50
CA ILE A 444 -18.63 -9.32 8.40
C ILE A 444 -18.68 -10.84 8.55
N PHE A 445 -18.57 -11.61 7.45
CA PHE A 445 -18.50 -13.08 7.54
C PHE A 445 -17.22 -13.58 8.23
N THR A 446 -16.07 -12.93 7.99
CA THR A 446 -14.83 -13.21 8.74
C THR A 446 -15.07 -13.07 10.24
N VAL A 447 -15.66 -11.94 10.66
CA VAL A 447 -15.95 -11.69 12.08
C VAL A 447 -16.93 -12.73 12.61
N ALA A 448 -18.02 -13.04 11.89
CA ALA A 448 -19.02 -14.01 12.31
C ALA A 448 -18.46 -15.43 12.51
N VAL A 449 -17.60 -15.90 11.60
CA VAL A 449 -16.92 -17.22 11.72
C VAL A 449 -15.83 -17.19 12.80
N SER A 450 -15.16 -16.05 13.01
CA SER A 450 -14.14 -15.90 14.06
C SER A 450 -14.73 -15.69 15.46
N SER A 451 -15.96 -15.18 15.55
CA SER A 451 -16.63 -14.86 16.81
C SER A 451 -17.23 -16.12 17.44
N GLY A 452 -16.38 -16.93 18.06
CA GLY A 452 -16.78 -18.06 18.92
C GLY A 452 -17.64 -17.68 20.13
N GLN A 453 -18.10 -16.43 20.25
CA GLN A 453 -18.99 -15.94 21.30
C GLN A 453 -20.36 -16.65 21.31
N PHE A 454 -20.78 -17.22 20.18
CA PHE A 454 -22.03 -18.01 20.09
C PHE A 454 -21.90 -19.46 20.60
N PHE A 455 -20.68 -19.99 20.73
CA PHE A 455 -20.45 -21.40 21.07
C PHE A 455 -19.42 -21.55 22.17
N LYS A 456 -19.84 -22.12 23.31
CA LYS A 456 -18.94 -22.35 24.46
C LYS A 456 -17.67 -23.12 24.08
N ASP A 457 -17.72 -24.01 23.09
CA ASP A 457 -16.56 -24.67 22.48
C ASP A 457 -16.80 -24.86 20.97
N PRO A 458 -15.74 -24.89 20.13
CA PRO A 458 -15.88 -25.00 18.67
C PRO A 458 -16.18 -26.42 18.16
N ILE A 459 -15.87 -27.43 18.98
CA ILE A 459 -16.09 -28.86 18.71
C ILE A 459 -16.54 -29.54 20.03
N GLN A 460 -17.38 -30.57 19.92
CA GLN A 460 -17.70 -31.49 21.00
C GLN A 460 -17.51 -32.91 20.47
N CYS A 461 -16.97 -33.84 21.25
CA CYS A 461 -16.71 -35.21 20.81
C CYS A 461 -17.31 -36.22 21.77
N TRP A 462 -17.84 -37.31 21.22
CA TRP A 462 -18.32 -38.48 21.95
C TRP A 462 -17.14 -39.39 22.27
N HIS A 463 -16.87 -39.59 23.57
CA HIS A 463 -15.75 -40.35 24.11
C HIS A 463 -16.23 -41.58 24.88
N PRO A 464 -15.36 -42.58 25.13
CA PRO A 464 -15.68 -43.70 26.01
C PRO A 464 -16.07 -43.23 27.42
N ALA A 465 -16.93 -44.00 28.09
CA ALA A 465 -17.40 -43.73 29.45
C ALA A 465 -16.32 -43.92 30.55
N GLU A 466 -15.17 -44.49 30.19
CA GLU A 466 -14.00 -44.64 31.07
C GLU A 466 -13.19 -43.35 31.22
N PHE A 467 -13.37 -42.39 30.30
CA PHE A 467 -12.63 -41.13 30.30
C PHE A 467 -13.13 -40.21 31.42
N LYS A 468 -12.20 -39.51 32.08
CA LYS A 468 -12.51 -38.45 33.06
C LYS A 468 -12.39 -37.07 32.42
N ASP A 469 -12.92 -36.04 33.06
CA ASP A 469 -13.01 -34.64 32.58
C ASP A 469 -11.74 -34.11 31.87
N SER A 470 -10.54 -34.50 32.36
CA SER A 470 -9.24 -34.12 31.79
C SER A 470 -8.89 -34.88 30.50
N MET A 471 -9.29 -36.15 30.38
CA MET A 471 -9.18 -36.99 29.20
C MET A 471 -10.18 -36.55 28.12
N GLU A 472 -11.42 -36.22 28.51
CA GLU A 472 -12.42 -35.60 27.65
C GLU A 472 -11.90 -34.27 27.08
N SER A 473 -11.37 -33.41 27.97
CA SER A 473 -10.76 -32.14 27.60
C SER A 473 -9.59 -32.34 26.65
N TYR A 474 -8.63 -33.23 26.96
CA TYR A 474 -7.51 -33.55 26.07
C TYR A 474 -8.00 -33.96 24.68
N THR A 475 -8.93 -34.91 24.62
CA THR A 475 -9.51 -35.44 23.36
C THR A 475 -10.10 -34.32 22.52
N LYS A 476 -10.92 -33.47 23.14
CA LYS A 476 -11.58 -32.31 22.52
C LYS A 476 -10.59 -31.29 21.96
N TYR A 477 -9.53 -30.94 22.70
CA TYR A 477 -8.49 -30.03 22.20
C TYR A 477 -7.60 -30.68 21.13
N HIS A 478 -7.32 -31.99 21.23
CA HIS A 478 -6.60 -32.74 20.19
C HIS A 478 -7.39 -32.72 18.87
N CYS A 479 -8.68 -33.08 18.90
CA CYS A 479 -9.55 -33.12 17.72
C CYS A 479 -9.91 -31.75 17.12
N TRP A 480 -9.73 -30.65 17.88
CA TRP A 480 -9.80 -29.30 17.32
C TRP A 480 -8.51 -28.87 16.59
N VAL A 481 -7.37 -29.33 17.09
CA VAL A 481 -6.04 -28.89 16.64
C VAL A 481 -5.48 -29.78 15.52
N LYS A 482 -5.85 -31.05 15.48
CA LYS A 482 -5.70 -31.94 14.32
C LYS A 482 -6.84 -31.73 13.32
N ASN A 483 -6.73 -32.34 12.14
CA ASN A 483 -7.84 -32.41 11.19
C ASN A 483 -8.85 -33.48 11.65
N THR A 484 -10.05 -33.47 11.07
CA THR A 484 -11.05 -34.55 11.23
C THR A 484 -11.56 -34.96 9.86
N TYR A 485 -11.94 -36.22 9.68
CA TYR A 485 -12.36 -36.79 8.40
C TYR A 485 -13.86 -37.13 8.40
N TYR A 486 -14.48 -37.27 7.24
CA TYR A 486 -15.90 -37.63 7.12
C TYR A 486 -16.09 -38.98 6.43
N VAL A 487 -16.92 -39.82 7.04
CA VAL A 487 -17.43 -41.08 6.50
C VAL A 487 -18.96 -41.04 6.68
N PRO A 488 -19.77 -41.36 5.66
CA PRO A 488 -21.22 -41.47 5.81
C PRO A 488 -21.61 -42.50 6.87
N MET A 489 -22.69 -42.26 7.62
CA MET A 489 -23.13 -43.09 8.76
C MET A 489 -23.52 -44.54 8.43
N TYR A 490 -23.58 -44.90 7.14
CA TYR A 490 -23.90 -46.25 6.66
C TYR A 490 -22.69 -46.95 6.02
N ASP A 491 -21.56 -46.27 5.89
CA ASP A 491 -20.34 -46.78 5.30
C ASP A 491 -19.38 -47.20 6.43
N GLU A 492 -18.66 -48.32 6.25
CA GLU A 492 -17.69 -48.79 7.25
C GLU A 492 -16.46 -47.86 7.31
N ILE A 493 -15.92 -47.63 8.52
CA ILE A 493 -14.75 -46.78 8.71
C ILE A 493 -13.52 -47.53 8.16
N PRO A 494 -12.82 -47.05 7.11
CA PRO A 494 -11.75 -47.81 6.47
C PRO A 494 -10.66 -48.24 7.47
N GLU A 495 -10.19 -49.48 7.38
CA GLU A 495 -9.05 -49.94 8.19
C GLU A 495 -7.75 -49.23 7.78
N ASN A 496 -7.62 -48.92 6.48
CA ASN A 496 -6.43 -48.30 5.92
C ASN A 496 -6.29 -46.83 6.36
N ILE A 497 -5.14 -46.51 6.95
CA ILE A 497 -4.83 -45.20 7.52
C ILE A 497 -4.69 -44.13 6.42
N SER A 498 -4.21 -44.48 5.22
CA SER A 498 -4.07 -43.48 4.15
C SER A 498 -5.42 -42.97 3.66
N GLU A 499 -6.43 -43.84 3.57
CA GLU A 499 -7.78 -43.47 3.13
C GLU A 499 -8.47 -42.54 4.14
N ARG A 500 -8.25 -42.75 5.45
CA ARG A 500 -8.67 -41.79 6.49
C ARG A 500 -7.98 -40.43 6.33
N GLN A 501 -6.68 -40.43 6.01
CA GLN A 501 -5.88 -39.21 5.84
C GLN A 501 -6.26 -38.43 4.57
N ASP A 502 -6.55 -39.12 3.46
CA ASP A 502 -6.99 -38.48 2.22
C ASP A 502 -8.44 -37.93 2.33
N ALA A 503 -9.22 -38.42 3.30
CA ALA A 503 -10.53 -37.88 3.67
C ALA A 503 -10.48 -36.75 4.74
N GLU A 504 -9.29 -36.29 5.17
CA GLU A 504 -9.17 -35.24 6.20
C GLU A 504 -9.64 -33.86 5.71
N ILE A 505 -10.56 -33.26 6.48
CA ILE A 505 -11.12 -31.94 6.19
C ILE A 505 -10.27 -30.85 6.82
N THR A 506 -9.34 -30.32 6.03
CA THR A 506 -8.34 -29.34 6.47
C THR A 506 -8.81 -27.88 6.45
N TYR A 507 -9.86 -27.55 5.70
CA TYR A 507 -10.16 -26.15 5.34
C TYR A 507 -10.75 -25.31 6.48
N TYR A 508 -11.39 -25.92 7.50
CA TYR A 508 -12.07 -25.20 8.60
C TYR A 508 -11.17 -24.20 9.32
N GLN A 509 -9.95 -24.62 9.66
CA GLN A 509 -8.95 -23.80 10.36
C GLN A 509 -8.53 -22.54 9.56
N TRP A 510 -8.82 -22.51 8.25
CA TRP A 510 -8.46 -21.43 7.34
C TRP A 510 -9.64 -20.56 6.87
N VAL A 511 -10.89 -20.88 7.20
CA VAL A 511 -12.08 -20.14 6.69
C VAL A 511 -12.01 -18.63 6.98
N PRO A 512 -11.65 -18.15 8.19
CA PRO A 512 -11.47 -16.71 8.43
C PRO A 512 -10.34 -16.09 7.59
N LEU A 513 -9.26 -16.84 7.38
CA LEU A 513 -8.07 -16.34 6.67
C LEU A 513 -8.33 -16.23 5.16
N ILE A 514 -9.05 -17.19 4.56
CA ILE A 514 -9.43 -17.08 3.14
C ILE A 514 -10.43 -15.94 2.93
N LEU A 515 -11.42 -15.76 3.81
CA LEU A 515 -12.39 -14.65 3.69
C LEU A 515 -11.71 -13.27 3.75
N LEU A 516 -10.70 -13.09 4.63
CA LEU A 516 -9.86 -11.89 4.65
C LEU A 516 -9.02 -11.72 3.39
N PHE A 517 -8.46 -12.81 2.86
CA PHE A 517 -7.68 -12.77 1.61
C PHE A 517 -8.56 -12.39 0.40
N MET A 518 -9.77 -12.97 0.31
CA MET A 518 -10.78 -12.58 -0.68
C MET A 518 -11.14 -11.09 -0.56
N ALA A 519 -11.36 -10.59 0.67
CA ALA A 519 -11.68 -9.18 0.93
C ALA A 519 -10.53 -8.25 0.51
N PHE A 520 -9.28 -8.63 0.78
CA PHE A 520 -8.09 -7.93 0.29
C PHE A 520 -8.03 -7.91 -1.25
N LEU A 521 -8.26 -9.05 -1.91
CA LEU A 521 -8.25 -9.15 -3.36
C LEU A 521 -9.36 -8.31 -4.02
N PHE A 522 -10.56 -8.24 -3.43
CA PHE A 522 -11.61 -7.30 -3.89
C PHE A 522 -11.21 -5.83 -3.73
N LYS A 523 -10.40 -5.49 -2.73
CA LYS A 523 -9.86 -4.14 -2.55
C LYS A 523 -8.67 -3.84 -3.49
N LEU A 524 -7.99 -4.86 -4.01
CA LEU A 524 -6.75 -4.73 -4.79
C LEU A 524 -6.88 -3.86 -6.06
N PRO A 525 -7.90 -3.98 -6.95
CA PRO A 525 -7.99 -3.14 -8.14
C PRO A 525 -8.17 -1.65 -7.81
N ASN A 526 -8.87 -1.33 -6.71
CA ASN A 526 -8.96 0.03 -6.20
C ASN A 526 -7.60 0.52 -5.66
N VAL A 527 -6.83 -0.32 -4.96
CA VAL A 527 -5.47 0.03 -4.52
C VAL A 527 -4.54 0.29 -5.71
N VAL A 528 -4.60 -0.53 -6.77
CA VAL A 528 -3.87 -0.33 -8.03
C VAL A 528 -4.23 1.02 -8.65
N TRP A 529 -5.52 1.34 -8.80
CA TRP A 529 -5.97 2.66 -9.28
C TRP A 529 -5.38 3.81 -8.46
N ARG A 530 -5.42 3.71 -7.12
CA ARG A 530 -5.00 4.75 -6.19
C ARG A 530 -3.47 4.94 -6.11
N ILE A 531 -2.69 3.90 -6.40
CA ILE A 531 -1.22 3.99 -6.49
C ILE A 531 -0.80 4.60 -7.83
N PHE A 532 -1.39 4.16 -8.94
CA PHE A 532 -0.91 4.54 -10.27
C PHE A 532 -1.55 5.81 -10.85
N ASN A 533 -2.74 6.26 -10.40
CA ASN A 533 -3.39 7.44 -10.99
C ASN A 533 -2.58 8.74 -10.85
N GLY A 534 -1.87 8.92 -9.73
CA GLY A 534 -0.92 10.03 -9.53
C GLY A 534 0.27 10.00 -10.50
N GLY A 535 0.53 8.86 -11.16
CA GLY A 535 1.48 8.73 -12.25
C GLY A 535 1.16 9.60 -13.48
N SER A 536 -0.04 10.17 -13.57
CA SER A 536 -0.45 11.16 -14.57
C SER A 536 0.06 12.60 -14.29
N GLY A 537 0.70 12.82 -13.14
CA GLY A 537 1.04 14.16 -12.63
C GLY A 537 -0.15 14.91 -12.02
N LEU A 538 -1.36 14.35 -12.09
CA LEU A 538 -2.63 14.97 -11.73
C LEU A 538 -3.31 14.19 -10.59
N ASN A 539 -3.81 14.92 -9.58
CA ASN A 539 -4.50 14.33 -8.44
C ASN A 539 -6.02 14.50 -8.58
N LEU A 540 -6.66 13.48 -9.15
CA LEU A 540 -8.11 13.44 -9.39
C LEU A 540 -8.96 13.74 -8.15
N ASP A 541 -8.52 13.31 -6.96
CA ASP A 541 -9.28 13.51 -5.72
C ASP A 541 -9.30 14.98 -5.29
N LYS A 542 -8.19 15.69 -5.46
CA LYS A 542 -8.12 17.13 -5.15
C LYS A 542 -8.88 17.97 -6.19
N ILE A 543 -8.88 17.55 -7.46
CA ILE A 543 -9.61 18.24 -8.54
C ILE A 543 -11.12 18.13 -8.39
N VAL A 544 -11.65 16.94 -8.10
CA VAL A 544 -13.09 16.78 -7.92
C VAL A 544 -13.56 17.46 -6.64
N HIS A 545 -12.79 17.43 -5.55
CA HIS A 545 -13.09 18.22 -4.35
C HIS A 545 -13.12 19.74 -4.65
N PHE A 546 -12.20 20.24 -5.47
CA PHE A 546 -12.19 21.65 -5.87
C PHE A 546 -13.39 22.02 -6.76
N ALA A 547 -13.77 21.13 -7.68
CA ALA A 547 -14.98 21.29 -8.51
C ALA A 547 -16.28 21.23 -7.67
N GLU A 548 -16.34 20.36 -6.67
CA GLU A 548 -17.44 20.26 -5.69
C GLU A 548 -17.54 21.54 -4.84
N GLN A 549 -16.40 22.03 -4.30
CA GLN A 549 -16.35 23.30 -3.56
C GLN A 549 -16.79 24.51 -4.40
N SER A 550 -16.48 24.53 -5.70
CA SER A 550 -16.90 25.63 -6.59
C SER A 550 -18.43 25.78 -6.71
N GLN A 551 -19.21 24.77 -6.32
CA GLN A 551 -20.67 24.81 -6.32
C GLN A 551 -21.27 25.56 -5.11
N LEU A 552 -20.46 25.81 -4.07
CA LEU A 552 -20.90 26.35 -2.78
C LEU A 552 -20.49 27.82 -2.56
N GLY A 553 -19.72 28.41 -3.48
CA GLY A 553 -19.27 29.81 -3.40
C GLY A 553 -20.29 30.81 -3.97
N SER A 554 -19.99 32.11 -3.82
CA SER A 554 -20.72 33.16 -4.52
C SER A 554 -20.56 33.02 -6.05
N PRO A 555 -21.43 33.63 -6.88
CA PRO A 555 -21.29 33.58 -8.34
C PRO A 555 -19.91 34.06 -8.83
N ASP A 556 -19.40 35.16 -8.28
CA ASP A 556 -18.07 35.70 -8.66
C ASP A 556 -16.93 34.79 -8.21
N ASP A 557 -17.03 34.18 -7.03
CA ASP A 557 -16.00 33.28 -6.50
C ASP A 557 -16.02 31.91 -7.20
N ARG A 558 -17.20 31.45 -7.65
CA ARG A 558 -17.32 30.31 -8.55
C ARG A 558 -16.63 30.60 -9.87
N ASP A 559 -16.88 31.75 -10.50
CA ASP A 559 -16.26 32.10 -11.78
C ASP A 559 -14.73 32.24 -11.67
N LYS A 560 -14.21 32.84 -10.58
CA LYS A 560 -12.78 32.82 -10.23
C LYS A 560 -12.25 31.39 -10.07
N SER A 561 -13.01 30.51 -9.40
CA SER A 561 -12.64 29.12 -9.16
C SER A 561 -12.63 28.28 -10.44
N VAL A 562 -13.64 28.41 -11.31
CA VAL A 562 -13.68 27.73 -12.61
C VAL A 562 -12.53 28.19 -13.51
N LYS A 563 -12.19 29.49 -13.51
CA LYS A 563 -11.00 30.02 -14.19
C LYS A 563 -9.70 29.47 -13.59
N SER A 564 -9.59 29.30 -12.28
CA SER A 564 -8.47 28.61 -11.64
C SER A 564 -8.34 27.15 -12.12
N LEU A 565 -9.46 26.43 -12.18
CA LEU A 565 -9.52 25.03 -12.60
C LEU A 565 -9.19 24.86 -14.09
N ALA A 566 -9.67 25.77 -14.95
CA ALA A 566 -9.32 25.82 -16.37
C ALA A 566 -7.82 26.06 -16.57
N ASN A 567 -7.24 27.07 -15.90
CA ASN A 567 -5.80 27.34 -15.95
C ASN A 567 -4.94 26.19 -15.37
N PHE A 568 -5.43 25.50 -14.33
CA PHE A 568 -4.79 24.29 -13.80
C PHE A 568 -4.80 23.16 -14.85
N MET A 569 -5.95 22.88 -15.45
CA MET A 569 -6.10 21.82 -16.45
C MET A 569 -5.28 22.14 -17.71
N ASP A 570 -5.25 23.40 -18.15
CA ASP A 570 -4.45 23.87 -19.27
C ASP A 570 -2.93 23.66 -19.04
N LYS A 571 -2.39 24.11 -17.89
CA LYS A 571 -0.99 23.83 -17.50
C LYS A 571 -0.68 22.32 -17.53
N TRP A 572 -1.59 21.49 -17.05
CA TRP A 572 -1.42 20.03 -17.05
C TRP A 572 -1.48 19.43 -18.47
N LEU A 573 -2.43 19.83 -19.31
CA LEU A 573 -2.52 19.37 -20.70
C LEU A 573 -1.24 19.73 -21.48
N ASP A 574 -0.74 20.97 -21.36
CA ASP A 574 0.51 21.42 -21.99
C ASP A 574 1.75 20.65 -21.47
N SER A 575 1.82 20.34 -20.17
CA SER A 575 2.91 19.54 -19.61
C SER A 575 3.01 18.11 -20.17
N ASN A 576 1.94 17.62 -20.80
CA ASN A 576 1.88 16.32 -21.50
C ASN A 576 2.18 16.44 -23.01
N VAL A 577 2.75 17.56 -23.47
CA VAL A 577 3.16 17.79 -24.87
C VAL A 577 4.69 17.84 -24.98
N GLU A 578 5.31 16.90 -25.71
CA GLU A 578 6.73 17.03 -26.05
C GLU A 578 6.94 18.08 -27.16
N ARG A 579 7.52 19.24 -26.82
CA ARG A 579 7.93 20.29 -27.77
C ARG A 579 9.30 20.04 -28.44
N ASN A 580 10.06 19.02 -28.03
CA ASN A 580 11.41 18.72 -28.54
C ASN A 580 11.47 17.45 -29.42
N TRP A 581 12.01 17.60 -30.63
CA TRP A 581 12.03 16.57 -31.68
C TRP A 581 13.44 15.97 -31.87
N ASN A 582 13.82 15.01 -31.01
CA ASN A 582 15.16 14.38 -31.06
C ASN A 582 15.11 12.89 -31.44
N VAL A 583 16.06 12.44 -32.27
CA VAL A 583 16.15 11.06 -32.80
C VAL A 583 16.16 9.99 -31.70
N ILE A 584 16.82 10.25 -30.56
CA ILE A 584 16.92 9.31 -29.42
C ILE A 584 15.55 8.98 -28.80
N ASN A 585 14.51 9.82 -28.99
CA ASN A 585 13.15 9.49 -28.57
C ASN A 585 12.48 8.43 -29.47
N ARG A 586 12.88 8.26 -30.75
CA ARG A 586 12.28 7.29 -31.69
C ARG A 586 12.51 5.85 -31.25
N THR A 587 13.75 5.48 -30.92
CA THR A 587 14.09 4.11 -30.46
C THR A 587 13.39 3.78 -29.15
N LYS A 588 13.33 4.73 -28.21
CA LYS A 588 12.56 4.60 -26.96
C LYS A 588 11.05 4.44 -27.22
N GLN A 589 10.49 5.11 -28.23
CA GLN A 589 9.10 4.92 -28.64
C GLN A 589 8.86 3.55 -29.31
N GLN A 590 9.80 3.01 -30.09
CA GLN A 590 9.65 1.67 -30.69
C GLN A 590 9.63 0.56 -29.64
N ILE A 591 10.57 0.57 -28.69
CA ILE A 591 10.61 -0.39 -27.58
C ILE A 591 9.34 -0.30 -26.71
N SER A 592 8.85 0.93 -26.47
CA SER A 592 7.60 1.17 -25.74
C SER A 592 6.36 0.58 -26.42
N ARG A 593 6.32 0.50 -27.76
CA ARG A 593 5.17 -0.09 -28.49
C ARG A 593 5.06 -1.59 -28.29
N TYR A 594 6.19 -2.31 -28.27
CA TYR A 594 6.20 -3.76 -28.15
C TYR A 594 5.92 -4.27 -26.73
N PHE A 595 6.46 -3.61 -25.70
CA PHE A 595 6.32 -4.09 -24.31
C PHE A 595 5.23 -3.38 -23.50
N CYS A 596 4.65 -2.28 -23.98
CA CYS A 596 3.64 -1.54 -23.22
C CYS A 596 2.69 -0.68 -24.07
N PHE A 597 1.92 -1.35 -24.94
CA PHE A 597 0.94 -0.74 -25.87
C PHE A 597 -0.02 0.29 -25.23
N PHE A 598 -0.32 0.14 -23.94
CA PHE A 598 -1.32 0.95 -23.22
C PHE A 598 -0.77 2.15 -22.41
N CYS A 599 0.51 2.17 -22.01
CA CYS A 599 0.97 3.09 -20.94
C CYS A 599 1.73 4.35 -21.41
N ASN A 600 1.53 4.80 -22.65
CA ASN A 600 2.27 5.95 -23.19
C ASN A 600 1.75 7.30 -22.65
N LYS A 601 2.29 7.76 -21.51
CA LYS A 601 2.01 9.07 -20.89
C LYS A 601 2.05 10.24 -21.87
N LYS A 602 2.98 10.21 -22.82
CA LYS A 602 3.22 11.29 -23.81
C LYS A 602 2.11 11.42 -24.86
N ALA A 603 1.19 10.46 -24.94
CA ALA A 603 0.05 10.48 -25.87
C ALA A 603 -1.25 11.05 -25.26
N GLY A 604 -1.31 11.33 -23.96
CA GLY A 604 -2.55 11.74 -23.28
C GLY A 604 -3.62 10.65 -23.28
N LYS A 605 -3.21 9.39 -23.06
CA LYS A 605 -4.07 8.20 -22.94
C LYS A 605 -3.79 7.35 -21.69
N TYR A 606 -2.87 7.80 -20.81
CA TYR A 606 -2.36 6.99 -19.70
C TYR A 606 -3.41 6.77 -18.61
N LEU A 607 -4.17 7.81 -18.29
CA LEU A 607 -5.15 7.81 -17.21
C LEU A 607 -6.38 6.98 -17.63
N VAL A 608 -6.80 7.12 -18.90
CA VAL A 608 -7.82 6.29 -19.55
C VAL A 608 -7.40 4.81 -19.62
N ALA A 609 -6.19 4.52 -20.08
CA ALA A 609 -5.71 3.14 -20.21
C ALA A 609 -5.54 2.46 -18.85
N LEU A 610 -5.03 3.17 -17.84
CA LEU A 610 -4.97 2.69 -16.46
C LEU A 610 -6.37 2.38 -15.92
N TYR A 611 -7.37 3.22 -16.23
CA TYR A 611 -8.74 3.00 -15.78
C TYR A 611 -9.37 1.76 -16.43
N LEU A 612 -9.20 1.56 -17.74
CA LEU A 612 -9.64 0.34 -18.43
C LEU A 612 -8.92 -0.92 -17.90
N PHE A 613 -7.61 -0.83 -17.62
CA PHE A 613 -6.86 -1.92 -16.99
C PHE A 613 -7.43 -2.29 -15.61
N VAL A 614 -7.83 -1.30 -14.79
CA VAL A 614 -8.50 -1.55 -13.51
C VAL A 614 -9.88 -2.19 -13.68
N LYS A 615 -10.65 -1.88 -14.73
CA LYS A 615 -11.90 -2.59 -15.04
C LYS A 615 -11.65 -4.06 -15.39
N VAL A 616 -10.60 -4.35 -16.17
CA VAL A 616 -10.18 -5.74 -16.45
C VAL A 616 -9.76 -6.46 -15.17
N LEU A 617 -9.02 -5.80 -14.27
CA LEU A 617 -8.67 -6.38 -12.96
C LEU A 617 -9.89 -6.69 -12.09
N TYR A 618 -10.97 -5.90 -12.13
CA TYR A 618 -12.21 -6.24 -11.42
C TYR A 618 -12.88 -7.51 -11.95
N VAL A 619 -12.96 -7.67 -13.28
CA VAL A 619 -13.51 -8.88 -13.93
C VAL A 619 -12.66 -10.11 -13.61
N LEU A 620 -11.33 -10.01 -13.81
CA LEU A 620 -10.39 -11.10 -13.50
C LEU A 620 -10.42 -11.47 -12.01
N ASN A 621 -10.55 -10.49 -11.11
CA ASN A 621 -10.70 -10.76 -9.68
C ASN A 621 -12.01 -11.51 -9.38
N ALA A 622 -13.16 -11.01 -9.85
CA ALA A 622 -14.46 -11.62 -9.55
C ALA A 622 -14.55 -13.08 -10.02
N ILE A 623 -14.03 -13.37 -11.23
CA ILE A 623 -13.91 -14.74 -11.76
C ILE A 623 -12.88 -15.55 -10.95
N GLY A 624 -11.72 -14.95 -10.64
CA GLY A 624 -10.66 -15.59 -9.86
C GLY A 624 -11.09 -16.04 -8.47
N GLN A 625 -11.99 -15.33 -7.80
CA GLN A 625 -12.52 -15.73 -6.48
C GLN A 625 -13.26 -17.07 -6.53
N ILE A 626 -13.97 -17.37 -7.62
CA ILE A 626 -14.70 -18.64 -7.78
C ILE A 626 -13.69 -19.80 -7.91
N PHE A 627 -12.62 -19.60 -8.68
CA PHE A 627 -11.52 -20.59 -8.79
C PHE A 627 -10.75 -20.76 -7.48
N ILE A 628 -10.51 -19.68 -6.73
CA ILE A 628 -9.88 -19.73 -5.40
C ILE A 628 -10.72 -20.59 -4.44
N LEU A 629 -12.04 -20.37 -4.37
CA LEU A 629 -12.92 -21.18 -3.52
C LEU A 629 -13.03 -22.64 -3.98
N ASN A 630 -13.03 -22.90 -5.29
CA ASN A 630 -13.03 -24.26 -5.84
C ASN A 630 -11.75 -25.03 -5.49
N ALA A 631 -10.60 -24.36 -5.47
CA ALA A 631 -9.34 -24.95 -5.01
C ALA A 631 -9.30 -25.11 -3.46
N PHE A 632 -9.78 -24.11 -2.73
CA PHE A 632 -9.75 -24.08 -1.26
C PHE A 632 -10.65 -25.14 -0.59
N LEU A 633 -11.86 -25.35 -1.11
CA LEU A 633 -12.81 -26.33 -0.58
C LEU A 633 -12.59 -27.75 -1.14
N SER A 634 -11.55 -27.97 -1.95
CA SER A 634 -11.23 -29.22 -2.66
C SER A 634 -12.42 -29.91 -3.36
N THR A 635 -13.44 -29.14 -3.74
CA THR A 635 -14.73 -29.62 -4.27
C THR A 635 -15.21 -28.72 -5.39
N LYS A 636 -16.17 -29.20 -6.19
CA LYS A 636 -16.76 -28.46 -7.32
C LYS A 636 -17.61 -27.27 -6.82
N PHE A 637 -16.98 -26.19 -6.40
CA PHE A 637 -17.65 -25.00 -5.86
C PHE A 637 -18.34 -24.18 -6.97
N SER A 638 -17.79 -24.19 -8.19
CA SER A 638 -18.36 -23.44 -9.33
C SER A 638 -19.84 -23.76 -9.61
N PHE A 639 -20.30 -24.97 -9.28
CA PHE A 639 -21.68 -25.43 -9.49
C PHE A 639 -22.57 -25.38 -8.24
N TYR A 640 -22.04 -24.98 -7.08
CA TYR A 640 -22.70 -25.16 -5.78
C TYR A 640 -24.06 -24.43 -5.65
N GLY A 641 -24.21 -23.25 -6.26
CA GLY A 641 -25.51 -22.56 -6.28
C GLY A 641 -26.56 -23.22 -7.19
N PHE A 642 -26.15 -23.89 -8.27
CA PHE A 642 -27.06 -24.67 -9.11
C PHE A 642 -27.48 -25.96 -8.39
N GLU A 643 -26.53 -26.67 -7.78
CA GLU A 643 -26.78 -27.82 -6.89
C GLU A 643 -27.76 -27.46 -5.77
N PHE A 644 -27.63 -26.26 -5.17
CA PHE A 644 -28.57 -25.76 -4.16
C PHE A 644 -29.98 -25.50 -4.71
N LEU A 645 -30.10 -24.87 -5.89
CA LEU A 645 -31.41 -24.60 -6.51
C LEU A 645 -32.11 -25.89 -6.99
N GLU A 646 -31.36 -26.86 -7.51
CA GLU A 646 -31.90 -28.16 -7.91
C GLU A 646 -32.45 -28.94 -6.71
N ASN A 647 -31.70 -28.99 -5.60
CA ASN A 647 -32.19 -29.62 -4.37
C ASN A 647 -33.40 -28.89 -3.77
N LEU A 648 -33.45 -27.55 -3.84
CA LEU A 648 -34.58 -26.74 -3.37
C LEU A 648 -35.87 -26.97 -4.18
N ASN A 649 -35.74 -27.29 -5.47
CA ASN A 649 -36.85 -27.62 -6.36
C ASN A 649 -37.27 -29.10 -6.27
N SER A 650 -36.69 -29.90 -5.37
CA SER A 650 -37.00 -31.32 -5.19
C SER A 650 -37.62 -31.57 -3.81
N ASP A 651 -38.69 -32.37 -3.74
CA ASP A 651 -39.38 -32.74 -2.49
C ASP A 651 -38.57 -33.71 -1.59
N ARG A 652 -37.24 -33.67 -1.67
CA ARG A 652 -36.34 -34.53 -0.92
C ARG A 652 -36.06 -33.92 0.46
N PRO A 653 -36.08 -34.69 1.56
CA PRO A 653 -35.65 -34.20 2.86
C PRO A 653 -34.19 -33.74 2.77
N TRP A 654 -33.87 -32.62 3.44
CA TRP A 654 -32.62 -31.88 3.29
C TRP A 654 -31.41 -32.70 3.80
N ARG A 655 -30.81 -33.51 2.91
CA ARG A 655 -29.66 -34.36 3.22
C ARG A 655 -28.47 -33.53 3.69
N GLU A 656 -27.69 -34.08 4.61
CA GLU A 656 -26.45 -33.44 5.05
C GLU A 656 -25.48 -33.32 3.87
N SER A 657 -24.89 -32.14 3.69
CA SER A 657 -23.94 -31.94 2.59
C SER A 657 -22.61 -32.63 2.93
N PRO A 658 -22.11 -33.59 2.12
CA PRO A 658 -20.79 -34.20 2.35
C PRO A 658 -19.65 -33.17 2.15
N ARG A 659 -19.97 -32.00 1.59
CA ARG A 659 -19.09 -30.83 1.48
C ARG A 659 -18.97 -30.05 2.79
N PHE A 660 -20.00 -30.05 3.63
CA PHE A 660 -20.06 -29.35 4.93
C PHE A 660 -20.66 -30.26 6.03
N PRO A 661 -20.03 -31.42 6.32
CA PRO A 661 -20.56 -32.39 7.27
C PRO A 661 -20.59 -31.83 8.70
N ARG A 662 -21.70 -32.04 9.40
CA ARG A 662 -21.92 -31.52 10.76
C ARG A 662 -21.34 -32.44 11.84
N VAL A 663 -21.09 -33.69 11.46
CA VAL A 663 -20.43 -34.73 12.25
C VAL A 663 -19.20 -35.23 11.50
N THR A 664 -18.08 -35.41 12.18
CA THR A 664 -16.83 -35.95 11.63
C THR A 664 -16.23 -36.98 12.59
N LEU A 665 -15.24 -37.73 12.12
CA LEU A 665 -14.43 -38.65 12.91
C LEU A 665 -13.04 -38.06 13.18
N CYS A 666 -12.53 -38.33 14.37
CA CYS A 666 -11.20 -37.91 14.83
C CYS A 666 -10.41 -39.13 15.32
N ASP A 667 -9.27 -39.39 14.68
CA ASP A 667 -8.30 -40.38 15.16
C ASP A 667 -7.25 -39.69 16.05
N PHE A 668 -7.00 -40.27 17.22
CA PHE A 668 -5.90 -39.85 18.10
C PHE A 668 -5.15 -41.05 18.68
N GLN A 669 -3.92 -40.80 19.11
CA GLN A 669 -3.01 -41.83 19.63
C GLN A 669 -2.44 -41.37 20.97
N ILE A 670 -2.43 -42.28 21.95
CA ILE A 670 -1.86 -42.05 23.29
C ILE A 670 -0.77 -43.08 23.52
N ARG A 671 0.39 -42.63 24.03
CA ARG A 671 1.49 -43.51 24.40
C ARG A 671 1.47 -43.78 25.92
N GLN A 672 1.29 -45.04 26.32
CA GLN A 672 1.37 -45.50 27.71
C GLN A 672 2.44 -46.59 27.82
N LEU A 673 3.52 -46.32 28.55
CA LEU A 673 4.64 -47.24 28.79
C LEU A 673 5.02 -48.09 27.55
N GLN A 674 5.57 -47.41 26.54
CA GLN A 674 5.90 -47.91 25.19
C GLN A 674 4.73 -48.32 24.28
N ASN A 675 3.58 -48.78 24.80
CA ASN A 675 2.42 -49.10 23.96
C ASN A 675 1.74 -47.84 23.40
N VAL A 676 1.31 -47.87 22.13
CA VAL A 676 0.60 -46.77 21.45
C VAL A 676 -0.82 -47.20 21.13
N GLN A 677 -1.77 -46.77 21.96
CA GLN A 677 -3.20 -47.01 21.76
C GLN A 677 -3.77 -45.97 20.79
N ARG A 678 -4.54 -46.41 19.78
CA ARG A 678 -5.35 -45.53 18.94
C ARG A 678 -6.81 -45.54 19.42
N PHE A 679 -7.43 -44.36 19.40
CA PHE A 679 -8.87 -44.18 19.57
C PHE A 679 -9.43 -43.43 18.36
N THR A 680 -10.63 -43.80 17.94
CA THR A 680 -11.45 -43.07 16.97
C THR A 680 -12.67 -42.54 17.71
N VAL A 681 -12.94 -41.24 17.64
CA VAL A 681 -14.10 -40.59 18.29
C VAL A 681 -14.92 -39.78 17.29
N GLN A 682 -16.23 -39.78 17.50
CA GLN A 682 -17.18 -39.01 16.70
C GLN A 682 -17.31 -37.60 17.27
N CYS A 683 -17.14 -36.57 16.44
CA CYS A 683 -17.19 -35.17 16.84
C CYS A 683 -18.26 -34.39 16.07
N VAL A 684 -18.92 -33.45 16.74
CA VAL A 684 -19.91 -32.52 16.17
C VAL A 684 -19.26 -31.14 16.02
N LEU A 685 -19.44 -30.51 14.85
CA LEU A 685 -18.87 -29.21 14.48
C LEU A 685 -19.98 -28.17 14.24
N PRO A 686 -20.52 -27.50 15.28
CA PRO A 686 -21.60 -26.50 15.14
C PRO A 686 -21.27 -25.34 14.19
N ILE A 687 -19.98 -24.97 14.09
CA ILE A 687 -19.48 -23.95 13.16
C ILE A 687 -19.86 -24.23 11.70
N ASN A 688 -20.02 -25.50 11.31
CA ASN A 688 -20.23 -25.86 9.92
C ASN A 688 -21.64 -25.50 9.40
N LEU A 689 -22.63 -25.45 10.31
CA LEU A 689 -23.98 -24.96 9.99
C LEU A 689 -23.94 -23.52 9.47
N PHE A 690 -23.00 -22.69 9.95
CA PHE A 690 -22.83 -21.31 9.51
C PHE A 690 -22.01 -21.23 8.23
N ASN A 691 -20.90 -21.98 8.14
CA ASN A 691 -20.08 -22.06 6.93
C ASN A 691 -20.93 -22.44 5.70
N GLU A 692 -21.77 -23.47 5.84
CA GLU A 692 -22.69 -23.94 4.79
C GLU A 692 -23.53 -22.79 4.20
N LYS A 693 -24.20 -21.99 5.05
CA LYS A 693 -25.07 -20.90 4.59
C LYS A 693 -24.28 -19.67 4.12
N ILE A 694 -23.15 -19.37 4.73
CA ILE A 694 -22.23 -18.29 4.31
C ILE A 694 -21.69 -18.57 2.90
N PHE A 695 -21.24 -19.80 2.62
CA PHE A 695 -20.71 -20.16 1.30
C PHE A 695 -21.81 -20.22 0.21
N ILE A 696 -23.05 -20.58 0.55
CA ILE A 696 -24.20 -20.43 -0.39
C ILE A 696 -24.39 -18.96 -0.76
N PHE A 697 -24.47 -18.06 0.23
CA PHE A 697 -24.62 -16.62 -0.02
C PHE A 697 -23.46 -16.06 -0.86
N ILE A 698 -22.22 -16.41 -0.51
CA ILE A 698 -21.02 -15.95 -1.22
C ILE A 698 -21.05 -16.40 -2.68
N TRP A 699 -21.51 -17.61 -3.01
CA TRP A 699 -21.62 -18.07 -4.39
C TRP A 699 -22.52 -17.14 -5.23
N PHE A 700 -23.75 -16.86 -4.77
CA PHE A 700 -24.68 -15.97 -5.48
C PHE A 700 -24.14 -14.54 -5.57
N TRP A 701 -23.51 -14.04 -4.50
CA TRP A 701 -22.90 -12.71 -4.49
C TRP A 701 -21.75 -12.58 -5.49
N LEU A 702 -20.87 -13.58 -5.59
CA LEU A 702 -19.75 -13.57 -6.56
C LEU A 702 -20.25 -13.54 -8.01
N ILE A 703 -21.28 -14.33 -8.35
CA ILE A 703 -21.89 -14.33 -9.69
C ILE A 703 -22.50 -12.97 -10.02
N PHE A 704 -23.25 -12.36 -9.09
CA PHE A 704 -23.81 -11.02 -9.25
C PHE A 704 -22.74 -9.95 -9.50
N ILE A 705 -21.66 -9.95 -8.70
CA ILE A 705 -20.53 -9.01 -8.87
C ILE A 705 -19.81 -9.23 -10.20
N ALA A 706 -19.62 -10.47 -10.64
CA ALA A 706 -18.99 -10.79 -11.92
C ALA A 706 -19.80 -10.23 -13.11
N ILE A 707 -21.12 -10.41 -13.11
CA ILE A 707 -22.02 -9.88 -14.16
C ILE A 707 -21.93 -8.34 -14.23
N LEU A 708 -22.01 -7.65 -13.08
CA LEU A 708 -21.88 -6.18 -13.04
C LEU A 708 -20.50 -5.70 -13.52
N ALA A 709 -19.42 -6.37 -13.12
CA ALA A 709 -18.06 -6.01 -13.52
C ALA A 709 -17.86 -6.14 -15.04
N VAL A 710 -18.38 -7.21 -15.65
CA VAL A 710 -18.33 -7.44 -17.10
C VAL A 710 -19.14 -6.39 -17.86
N TYR A 711 -20.37 -6.10 -17.42
CA TYR A 711 -21.18 -5.01 -17.99
C TYR A 711 -20.45 -3.66 -17.92
N ASN A 712 -19.82 -3.34 -16.79
CA ASN A 712 -19.11 -2.07 -16.63
C ASN A 712 -17.88 -1.97 -17.54
N LEU A 713 -17.14 -3.06 -17.72
CA LEU A 713 -16.00 -3.12 -18.63
C LEU A 713 -16.42 -2.80 -20.08
N PHE A 714 -17.47 -3.44 -20.60
CA PHE A 714 -17.97 -3.19 -21.96
C PHE A 714 -18.49 -1.76 -22.13
N MET A 715 -19.25 -1.23 -21.15
CA MET A 715 -19.76 0.13 -21.18
C MET A 715 -18.63 1.18 -21.26
N TRP A 716 -17.56 1.00 -20.46
CA TRP A 716 -16.40 1.90 -20.53
C TRP A 716 -15.56 1.73 -21.80
N ILE A 717 -15.43 0.53 -22.36
CA ILE A 717 -14.79 0.32 -23.67
C ILE A 717 -15.53 1.10 -24.76
N TYR A 718 -16.86 0.99 -24.83
CA TYR A 718 -17.70 1.74 -25.78
C TYR A 718 -17.58 3.26 -25.60
N LEU A 719 -17.58 3.76 -24.36
CA LEU A 719 -17.43 5.18 -24.07
C LEU A 719 -16.05 5.76 -24.45
N VAL A 720 -15.00 4.93 -24.51
CA VAL A 720 -13.61 5.35 -24.73
C VAL A 720 -13.13 5.15 -26.16
N MET A 721 -13.37 3.97 -26.77
CA MET A 721 -12.76 3.61 -28.05
C MET A 721 -13.32 4.39 -29.24
N LEU A 722 -14.55 4.89 -29.14
CA LEU A 722 -15.19 5.67 -30.20
C LEU A 722 -14.79 7.15 -30.13
N ASN A 723 -13.94 7.60 -31.06
CA ASN A 723 -13.59 9.03 -31.24
C ASN A 723 -14.82 9.93 -31.50
N VAL A 724 -15.92 9.36 -31.96
CA VAL A 724 -17.23 10.04 -32.05
C VAL A 724 -17.75 10.43 -30.67
N ASN A 725 -17.63 9.56 -29.66
CA ASN A 725 -18.16 9.80 -28.32
C ASN A 725 -17.42 10.92 -27.57
N LYS A 726 -16.13 11.15 -27.84
CA LYS A 726 -15.38 12.28 -27.23
C LYS A 726 -15.67 13.62 -27.92
N THR A 727 -15.74 13.64 -29.25
CA THR A 727 -16.08 14.86 -30.01
C THR A 727 -17.53 15.30 -29.77
N GLN A 728 -18.48 14.36 -29.71
CA GLN A 728 -19.86 14.64 -29.29
C GLN A 728 -19.95 15.16 -27.85
N TYR A 729 -19.16 14.61 -26.91
CA TYR A 729 -19.17 15.05 -25.51
C TYR A 729 -18.75 16.52 -25.35
N CYS A 730 -17.62 16.93 -25.91
CA CYS A 730 -17.22 18.35 -25.89
C CYS A 730 -18.25 19.25 -26.62
N LYS A 731 -18.81 18.76 -27.73
CA LYS A 731 -19.83 19.47 -28.53
C LYS A 731 -21.18 19.62 -27.82
N LYS A 732 -21.52 18.78 -26.83
CA LYS A 732 -22.68 18.98 -25.94
C LYS A 732 -22.51 20.27 -25.13
N TYR A 733 -21.45 20.38 -24.35
CA TYR A 733 -21.23 21.53 -23.45
C TYR A 733 -20.92 22.83 -24.21
N LEU A 734 -20.20 22.77 -25.32
CA LEU A 734 -19.97 23.95 -26.16
C LEU A 734 -21.24 24.44 -26.89
N LYS A 735 -22.21 23.57 -27.17
CA LYS A 735 -23.55 23.98 -27.66
C LYS A 735 -24.35 24.71 -26.58
N ILE A 736 -24.34 24.22 -25.34
CA ILE A 736 -25.10 24.82 -24.22
C ILE A 736 -24.62 26.26 -23.95
N ASN A 737 -23.32 26.51 -24.11
CA ASN A 737 -22.72 27.85 -24.03
C ASN A 737 -22.96 28.76 -25.24
N ASN A 738 -23.68 28.32 -26.28
CA ASN A 738 -23.78 28.98 -27.59
C ASN A 738 -22.44 29.24 -28.32
N ALA A 739 -21.32 28.68 -27.86
CA ALA A 739 -19.95 29.01 -28.31
C ALA A 739 -19.54 28.43 -29.69
N LEU A 740 -20.51 28.07 -30.54
CA LEU A 740 -20.33 27.33 -31.81
C LEU A 740 -21.23 27.87 -32.92
N HIS A 741 -20.94 29.08 -33.42
CA HIS A 741 -21.73 29.73 -34.47
C HIS A 741 -21.43 29.16 -35.87
N THR A 742 -20.15 28.95 -36.20
CA THR A 742 -19.70 28.73 -37.59
C THR A 742 -19.54 27.25 -37.96
N SER A 743 -19.57 26.94 -39.26
CA SER A 743 -19.13 25.63 -39.79
C SER A 743 -17.63 25.36 -39.52
N PHE A 744 -16.81 26.41 -39.48
CA PHE A 744 -15.41 26.37 -39.07
C PHE A 744 -15.25 25.94 -37.61
N ASP A 745 -16.02 26.53 -36.69
CA ASP A 745 -15.98 26.22 -35.25
C ASP A 745 -16.32 24.75 -34.98
N LYS A 746 -17.21 24.15 -35.78
CA LYS A 746 -17.54 22.72 -35.70
C LYS A 746 -16.33 21.82 -36.08
N LYS A 747 -15.46 22.26 -36.99
CA LYS A 747 -14.18 21.58 -37.31
C LYS A 747 -13.10 21.88 -36.26
N LEU A 748 -13.04 23.09 -35.73
CA LEU A 748 -12.11 23.48 -34.66
C LEU A 748 -12.41 22.75 -33.34
N CYS A 749 -13.69 22.52 -33.02
CA CYS A 749 -14.18 21.74 -31.88
C CYS A 749 -13.69 20.28 -31.92
N ALA A 750 -13.62 19.66 -33.11
CA ALA A 750 -13.00 18.35 -33.27
C ALA A 750 -11.49 18.39 -32.95
N LYS A 751 -10.75 19.36 -33.51
CA LYS A 751 -9.31 19.54 -33.23
C LYS A 751 -9.02 19.82 -31.74
N PHE A 752 -9.91 20.53 -31.04
CA PHE A 752 -9.85 20.75 -29.60
C PHE A 752 -10.02 19.46 -28.80
N ALA A 753 -11.06 18.68 -29.09
CA ALA A 753 -11.32 17.40 -28.43
C ALA A 753 -10.20 16.36 -28.69
N GLU A 754 -9.63 16.36 -29.89
CA GLU A 754 -8.64 15.36 -30.30
C GLU A 754 -7.20 15.70 -29.89
N ASN A 755 -6.74 16.93 -30.13
CA ASN A 755 -5.32 17.29 -29.98
C ASN A 755 -4.98 17.97 -28.65
N TYR A 756 -5.91 18.80 -28.14
CA TYR A 756 -5.73 19.59 -26.91
C TYR A 756 -6.26 18.86 -25.68
N MET A 757 -7.57 18.56 -25.62
CA MET A 757 -8.15 17.81 -24.50
C MET A 757 -7.66 16.36 -24.46
N ARG A 758 -7.56 15.71 -25.63
CA ARG A 758 -7.17 14.30 -25.78
C ARG A 758 -8.10 13.35 -24.99
N ASP A 759 -7.74 12.08 -24.93
CA ASP A 759 -8.58 11.07 -24.29
C ASP A 759 -8.55 11.22 -22.75
N ASP A 760 -7.37 11.47 -22.17
CA ASP A 760 -7.21 11.69 -20.73
C ASP A 760 -7.95 12.95 -20.22
N GLY A 761 -7.94 14.07 -20.96
CA GLY A 761 -8.64 15.30 -20.55
C GLY A 761 -10.16 15.20 -20.67
N VAL A 762 -10.68 14.52 -21.69
CA VAL A 762 -12.12 14.21 -21.78
C VAL A 762 -12.56 13.24 -20.68
N PHE A 763 -11.69 12.31 -20.28
CA PHE A 763 -11.95 11.47 -19.10
C PHE A 763 -12.00 12.28 -17.80
N VAL A 764 -11.08 13.23 -17.57
CA VAL A 764 -11.12 14.12 -16.40
C VAL A 764 -12.45 14.90 -16.36
N LEU A 765 -12.91 15.45 -17.49
CA LEU A 765 -14.23 16.12 -17.55
C LEU A 765 -15.40 15.18 -17.22
N ARG A 766 -15.35 13.90 -17.63
CA ARG A 766 -16.38 12.90 -17.26
C ARG A 766 -16.34 12.52 -15.78
N VAL A 767 -15.17 12.53 -15.15
CA VAL A 767 -15.01 12.27 -13.71
C VAL A 767 -15.47 13.46 -12.87
N ILE A 768 -15.25 14.68 -13.34
CA ILE A 768 -15.85 15.90 -12.76
C ILE A 768 -17.39 15.84 -12.91
N ALA A 769 -17.91 15.61 -14.12
CA ALA A 769 -19.35 15.54 -14.39
C ALA A 769 -20.13 14.47 -13.59
N LYS A 770 -19.46 13.40 -13.14
CA LYS A 770 -20.06 12.38 -12.26
C LYS A 770 -20.20 12.82 -10.80
N ASN A 771 -19.62 13.96 -10.40
CA ASN A 771 -19.47 14.35 -8.99
C ASN A 771 -19.82 15.83 -8.72
N SER A 772 -19.62 16.73 -9.67
CA SER A 772 -20.21 18.07 -9.68
C SER A 772 -21.48 18.10 -10.53
N THR A 773 -22.04 19.29 -10.77
CA THR A 773 -23.13 19.50 -11.73
C THR A 773 -22.62 19.68 -13.16
N ASP A 774 -23.48 19.36 -14.13
CA ASP A 774 -23.26 19.61 -15.58
C ASP A 774 -22.99 21.10 -15.88
N LEU A 775 -23.46 22.03 -15.03
CA LEU A 775 -23.21 23.47 -15.14
C LEU A 775 -21.72 23.80 -14.95
N VAL A 776 -21.08 23.31 -13.88
CA VAL A 776 -19.63 23.55 -13.64
C VAL A 776 -18.79 23.01 -14.78
N VAL A 777 -19.19 21.88 -15.38
CA VAL A 777 -18.54 21.30 -16.57
C VAL A 777 -18.80 22.16 -17.82
N THR A 778 -19.98 22.76 -17.94
CA THR A 778 -20.33 23.71 -19.01
C THR A 778 -19.41 24.93 -18.97
N ASP A 779 -19.26 25.56 -17.80
CA ASP A 779 -18.40 26.75 -17.62
C ASP A 779 -16.91 26.41 -17.78
N LEU A 780 -16.45 25.29 -17.22
CA LEU A 780 -15.07 24.82 -17.35
C LEU A 780 -14.67 24.54 -18.81
N VAL A 781 -15.57 23.95 -19.61
CA VAL A 781 -15.32 23.69 -21.04
C VAL A 781 -15.27 24.99 -21.85
N LYS A 782 -16.03 26.02 -21.46
CA LYS A 782 -15.99 27.35 -22.08
C LYS A 782 -14.64 28.04 -21.85
N GLU A 783 -14.17 28.12 -20.61
CA GLU A 783 -12.87 28.73 -20.27
C GLU A 783 -11.70 27.99 -20.96
N LEU A 784 -11.71 26.65 -20.97
CA LEU A 784 -10.70 25.85 -21.69
C LEU A 784 -10.71 26.08 -23.22
N TRP A 785 -11.87 26.38 -23.80
CA TRP A 785 -12.02 26.66 -25.23
C TRP A 785 -11.49 28.05 -25.62
N GLU A 786 -11.70 29.07 -24.80
CA GLU A 786 -11.10 30.39 -25.02
C GLU A 786 -9.58 30.39 -24.79
N LEU A 787 -9.08 29.68 -23.77
CA LEU A 787 -7.63 29.45 -23.59
C LEU A 787 -7.00 28.79 -24.83
N TYR A 788 -7.67 27.78 -25.41
CA TYR A 788 -7.22 27.11 -26.64
C TYR A 788 -7.22 28.04 -27.87
N LYS A 789 -8.27 28.86 -28.06
CA LYS A 789 -8.33 29.88 -29.13
C LYS A 789 -7.16 30.86 -29.02
N ASN A 790 -6.92 31.41 -27.81
CA ASN A 790 -5.86 32.38 -27.56
C ASN A 790 -4.48 31.77 -27.90
N LYS A 791 -4.23 30.51 -27.53
CA LYS A 791 -2.98 29.81 -27.93
C LYS A 791 -2.84 29.58 -29.44
N GLN A 792 -3.93 29.60 -30.22
CA GLN A 792 -3.85 29.56 -31.68
C GLN A 792 -3.61 30.93 -32.31
N SER A 793 -4.19 32.02 -31.76
CA SER A 793 -3.92 33.37 -32.27
C SER A 793 -2.48 33.81 -31.97
N THR A 794 -1.94 33.52 -30.78
CA THR A 794 -0.52 33.81 -30.49
C THR A 794 0.42 33.12 -31.49
N ARG A 795 0.24 31.82 -31.73
CA ARG A 795 1.09 31.08 -32.70
C ARG A 795 1.03 31.67 -34.09
N LYS A 796 -0.16 31.99 -34.61
CA LYS A 796 -0.28 32.65 -35.93
C LYS A 796 0.46 33.98 -36.00
N ASN A 797 0.49 34.74 -34.90
CA ASN A 797 1.18 36.02 -34.84
C ASN A 797 2.71 35.86 -34.68
N ASP A 798 3.17 34.80 -34.01
CA ASP A 798 4.58 34.42 -33.94
C ASP A 798 5.07 33.92 -35.32
N ASP A 799 4.34 32.99 -35.93
CA ASP A 799 4.60 32.42 -37.26
C ASP A 799 4.63 33.52 -38.35
N ALA A 800 3.79 34.57 -38.21
CA ALA A 800 3.77 35.72 -39.13
C ALA A 800 4.98 36.67 -38.93
N LYS A 801 5.52 36.77 -37.72
CA LYS A 801 6.70 37.63 -37.43
C LYS A 801 8.03 37.02 -37.87
N GLU A 802 8.10 35.70 -38.05
CA GLU A 802 9.25 35.05 -38.71
C GLU A 802 9.21 35.19 -40.26
N LEU A 803 8.18 35.85 -40.82
CA LEU A 803 7.99 36.03 -42.28
C LEU A 803 8.16 37.48 -42.77
N GLU A 804 8.38 38.46 -41.90
CA GLU A 804 8.76 39.82 -42.32
C GLU A 804 10.27 39.88 -42.61
N PRO A 805 10.70 40.22 -43.85
CA PRO A 805 12.12 40.33 -44.16
C PRO A 805 12.72 41.58 -43.51
N VAL A 806 13.81 41.39 -42.77
CA VAL A 806 14.53 42.50 -42.11
C VAL A 806 15.22 43.37 -43.17
N ALA A 807 14.58 44.47 -43.54
CA ALA A 807 15.23 45.59 -44.20
C ALA A 807 16.00 46.41 -43.14
N ASN A 808 17.31 46.21 -43.06
CA ASN A 808 18.17 47.04 -42.23
C ASN A 808 18.17 48.48 -42.74
N GLY A 809 18.00 49.44 -41.83
CA GLY A 809 18.47 50.81 -42.03
C GLY A 809 19.94 50.97 -41.63
N ASP A 810 20.41 52.20 -41.77
CA ASP A 810 21.62 52.76 -41.16
C ASP A 810 22.98 52.22 -41.70
N ASP A 811 23.41 52.82 -42.81
CA ASP A 811 24.83 53.15 -43.07
C ASP A 811 24.85 54.52 -43.81
N ASP A 812 25.10 55.61 -43.06
CA ASP A 812 25.31 56.96 -43.61
C ASP A 812 26.78 57.09 -44.06
N ASP A 813 27.05 57.39 -45.35
CA ASP A 813 28.04 58.45 -45.68
C ASP A 813 28.12 58.89 -47.18
N ILE A 814 28.61 60.13 -47.36
CA ILE A 814 29.30 60.68 -48.55
C ILE A 814 28.59 60.60 -49.94
N LYS A 815 27.81 61.64 -50.31
CA LYS A 815 28.20 62.61 -51.38
C LYS A 815 27.26 63.82 -51.59
N LYS A 816 27.78 64.84 -52.27
CA LYS A 816 27.17 66.16 -52.56
C LYS A 816 26.23 66.13 -53.79
N PRO A 817 25.27 67.08 -53.90
CA PRO A 817 24.30 67.13 -54.99
C PRO A 817 24.86 67.67 -56.31
N LEU A 818 24.20 67.33 -57.42
CA LEU A 818 24.37 67.96 -58.73
C LEU A 818 23.03 68.01 -59.49
N ASN A 819 22.59 69.25 -59.70
CA ASN A 819 21.64 69.84 -60.67
C ASN A 819 21.02 69.00 -61.81
N ASN A 820 19.78 69.42 -62.16
CA ASN A 820 19.20 69.48 -63.53
C ASN A 820 18.83 68.14 -64.22
N GLU A 821 17.87 68.05 -65.15
CA GLU A 821 16.85 69.01 -65.66
C GLU A 821 15.64 68.26 -66.30
N TYR A 822 14.65 69.02 -66.78
CA TYR A 822 13.48 68.64 -67.61
C TYR A 822 13.44 67.24 -68.28
N SER A 823 12.33 66.53 -68.09
CA SER A 823 11.20 66.56 -69.05
C SER A 823 9.89 66.05 -68.43
#